data_AF-A0A5Q0C5Y9-F1
#
_entry.id   AF-A0A5Q0C5Y9-F1
#
_cell.length_a   1.000
_cell.length_b   1.000
_cell.length_c   1.000
_cell.angle_alpha   90.00
_cell.angle_beta   90.00
_cell.angle_gamma   90.00
#
_symmetry.space_group_name_H-M   'P 1'
#
loop_
_entity.id
_entity.type
_entity.pdbx_description
1 polymer ?
#
loop_
_entity_poly.entity_id
_entity_poly.type
_entity_poly.pdbx_seq_one_letter_code
_entity_poly.pdbx_strand_id
1 'polypeptide(L)'
;MTTIVSSLTINQIKSLSTASIAALASSEIAAMSVSQIKALSSSQVSALSTDDVAALSSSQIGAISAAAVVGLSLSQMEVLSSNQIGGLSAAQVTALYTSQVEALSSSQVEALSSVQIAALSANQLKALSTDELATFSTDEIAAISVKALAGMTTEQVASLTTDKLVALKGTQLAALATSQIVALDSAQLGALTTSQITSLSAKQVSALTTDSIVGLTSGQVGALSKVQIAALTTTQLSTFDTVQVQALSSAQISVLTAEDIKALSSDDIATFTTDELAAISAKALAGLSTETISTFASSQVAALTKTQLAALSTTQVASMGSDQVAALNSSQIAGLSAKQVASLTTDALVGLTTSQVASLSKVQVAALTSGQITSLESTQLEALTSSQVASLSAAQVKALSTDDLAAFATDEIAAINVKSLSGLDTATVTSLASSQIAALSKAQIAALSTGQVAAMGSDQVAALNSSQIAGLSAKQVASLTTDALVGLTTSQVASLSKVQVAALTSDQITSLESTQLEALTSSQVASLSAAQVKALSTDDLAAFATDEIAAINVKSLSGLDTATVTSLASSQIAALSKAQIAALSTGQVAAMGSDQVGALSSAQIAGLSAKQVAAFTTDAIVGLTTEGVAAISNAQITGLTSGQLSALDTSQVSALTSSQVSALSATQLGSLSTDDIATFTTDEVAAIAVKSLSGLTTDQVSSLTSDKVAALKTAQIAALSTDQVHLLGSSQITGLASSQISALTAKQVAALTTDTVAGLSTNQITGLTKVQIAALTTDQVAAFDSAQVDALSSAQIAALTSGDLAAMSSDEIATFSTDEIAAISTGALGGLQTDTLSTMASSQIAALTKAQLAALGTGQVAVLGSEQLAAINSSQITALTAKQVAALTTDAVVGLTSAQIGALTATQVATLNSAQLQALDSTQIEALGSAQVAALSSGQLQALNSDDIASFSTDDIAAISTKALAGLGTDILSGMASSQVAALTKTQIASLSTGQVAALVSAQISAIDTAHLSALTAAQVGALTTDALAGLASSQISALSSAQVGGLKSDQLASLDTAQVSALTSSQIAVLSATQIGGLSTDDIATFTTDELAAINTKALASLSTSTIAGLESSQLVALSKAQVAALTTTQVATLASSQIGSLTTEQVGALTAAQVTSLTTDAVTGLGSSQVAVLTANQIAALSSGQVEALNSDQVAALTSSQIGSLSSTQLAAMSSDEVATFLTDEIAAISTKALAGLSTDDIAGLASNQLEAFTSQQVSSLNADQVAALIAARYQ
;
A
#
# COMPACT_ATOMS: atom_id res chain seq x y z
N MET A 1 -140.60 -94.35 71.71
CA MET A 1 -139.56 -95.24 72.29
C MET A 1 -138.50 -94.34 72.87
N THR A 2 -138.30 -94.39 74.18
CA THR A 2 -137.22 -93.66 74.85
C THR A 2 -135.89 -94.20 74.34
N THR A 3 -135.19 -93.38 73.56
CA THR A 3 -133.92 -93.65 72.90
C THR A 3 -132.85 -93.98 73.95
N ILE A 4 -132.23 -95.16 73.87
CA ILE A 4 -131.26 -95.69 74.86
C ILE A 4 -130.02 -94.81 74.96
N VAL A 5 -129.67 -94.12 73.86
CA VAL A 5 -128.45 -93.34 73.74
C VAL A 5 -128.33 -92.26 74.83
N SER A 6 -129.43 -91.62 75.26
CA SER A 6 -129.40 -90.61 76.33
C SER A 6 -129.04 -91.16 77.71
N SER A 7 -129.16 -92.48 77.94
CA SER A 7 -128.78 -93.16 79.19
C SER A 7 -127.31 -93.59 79.24
N LEU A 8 -126.60 -93.54 78.10
CA LEU A 8 -125.22 -94.00 78.02
C LEU A 8 -124.28 -93.05 78.76
N THR A 9 -123.41 -93.61 79.58
CA THR A 9 -122.35 -92.83 80.21
C THR A 9 -121.35 -92.32 79.16
N ILE A 10 -120.63 -91.24 79.48
CA ILE A 10 -119.59 -90.63 78.62
C ILE A 10 -118.55 -91.67 78.18
N ASN A 11 -118.15 -92.58 79.08
CA ASN A 11 -117.18 -93.64 78.76
C ASN A 11 -117.77 -94.69 77.82
N GLN A 12 -119.06 -95.00 77.95
CA GLN A 12 -119.75 -95.91 77.03
C GLN A 12 -119.84 -95.30 75.63
N ILE A 13 -120.19 -94.02 75.51
CA ILE A 13 -120.19 -93.29 74.23
C ILE A 13 -118.79 -93.29 73.59
N LYS A 14 -117.73 -93.03 74.37
CA LYS A 14 -116.33 -93.11 73.90
C LYS A 14 -115.93 -94.48 73.36
N SER A 15 -116.44 -95.56 73.95
CA SER A 15 -116.12 -96.94 73.57
C SER A 15 -116.91 -97.45 72.36
N LEU A 16 -117.87 -96.67 71.84
CA LEU A 16 -118.62 -97.07 70.65
C LEU A 16 -117.71 -97.11 69.43
N SER A 17 -117.80 -98.19 68.65
CA SER A 17 -117.12 -98.24 67.35
C SER A 17 -117.72 -97.20 66.39
N THR A 18 -116.96 -96.78 65.39
CA THR A 18 -117.44 -95.85 64.35
C THR A 18 -118.64 -96.40 63.59
N ALA A 19 -118.66 -97.71 63.29
CA ALA A 19 -119.80 -98.38 62.67
C ALA A 19 -121.06 -98.34 63.57
N SER A 20 -120.88 -98.41 64.89
CA SER A 20 -121.98 -98.27 65.84
C SER A 20 -122.53 -96.86 65.85
N ILE A 21 -121.66 -95.84 65.81
CA ILE A 21 -122.06 -94.44 65.72
C ILE A 21 -122.80 -94.16 64.39
N ALA A 22 -122.31 -94.68 63.27
CA ALA A 22 -122.94 -94.54 61.95
C ALA A 22 -124.30 -95.25 61.82
N ALA A 23 -124.55 -96.29 62.62
CA ALA A 23 -125.81 -97.03 62.62
C ALA A 23 -126.87 -96.42 63.54
N LEU A 24 -126.53 -95.39 64.33
CA LEU A 24 -127.50 -94.67 65.13
C LEU A 24 -128.44 -93.87 64.23
N ALA A 25 -129.72 -93.86 64.56
CA ALA A 25 -130.64 -92.99 63.86
C ALA A 25 -130.34 -91.52 64.20
N SER A 26 -130.54 -90.59 63.26
CA SER A 26 -130.24 -89.17 63.47
C SER A 26 -130.97 -88.55 64.67
N SER A 27 -132.17 -89.04 64.98
CA SER A 27 -132.91 -88.65 66.19
C SER A 27 -132.22 -89.08 67.49
N GLU A 28 -131.47 -90.17 67.47
CA GLU A 28 -130.70 -90.67 68.61
C GLU A 28 -129.40 -89.89 68.80
N ILE A 29 -128.73 -89.54 67.70
CA ILE A 29 -127.57 -88.63 67.70
C ILE A 29 -127.99 -87.25 68.24
N ALA A 30 -129.08 -86.68 67.72
CA ALA A 30 -129.63 -85.40 68.17
C ALA A 30 -130.12 -85.42 69.63
N ALA A 31 -130.49 -86.58 70.18
CA ALA A 31 -130.88 -86.74 71.58
C ALA A 31 -129.69 -86.83 72.56
N MET A 32 -128.45 -86.90 72.06
CA MET A 32 -127.25 -86.96 72.90
C MET A 32 -127.06 -85.67 73.70
N SER A 33 -126.73 -85.79 74.99
CA SER A 33 -126.31 -84.62 75.76
C SER A 33 -125.00 -84.03 75.22
N VAL A 34 -124.80 -82.72 75.45
CA VAL A 34 -123.55 -81.97 75.14
C VAL A 34 -122.31 -82.72 75.67
N SER A 35 -122.38 -83.26 76.88
CA SER A 35 -121.28 -84.03 77.49
C SER A 35 -120.98 -85.35 76.78
N GLN A 36 -122.00 -85.99 76.21
CA GLN A 36 -121.84 -87.20 75.41
C GLN A 36 -121.25 -86.89 74.04
N ILE A 37 -121.72 -85.82 73.37
CA ILE A 37 -121.16 -85.37 72.09
C ILE A 37 -119.68 -84.95 72.25
N LYS A 38 -119.34 -84.23 73.32
CA LYS A 38 -117.96 -83.85 73.66
C LYS A 38 -117.02 -85.05 73.83
N ALA A 39 -117.58 -86.21 74.20
CA ALA A 39 -116.84 -87.43 74.44
C ALA A 39 -116.40 -88.12 73.14
N LEU A 40 -117.06 -87.83 72.02
CA LEU A 40 -116.78 -88.46 70.73
C LEU A 40 -115.35 -88.15 70.28
N SER A 41 -114.68 -89.17 69.75
CA SER A 41 -113.42 -89.06 69.03
C SER A 41 -113.64 -88.54 67.60
N SER A 42 -112.60 -88.02 66.95
CA SER A 42 -112.68 -87.54 65.56
C SER A 42 -113.20 -88.60 64.60
N SER A 43 -112.76 -89.86 64.73
CA SER A 43 -113.24 -90.95 63.88
C SER A 43 -114.71 -91.30 64.11
N GLN A 44 -115.23 -91.07 65.32
CA GLN A 44 -116.66 -91.24 65.58
C GLN A 44 -117.47 -90.07 65.02
N VAL A 45 -116.96 -88.85 65.13
CA VAL A 45 -117.57 -87.65 64.51
C VAL A 45 -117.60 -87.79 62.98
N SER A 46 -116.54 -88.33 62.36
CA SER A 46 -116.48 -88.58 60.90
C SER A 46 -117.45 -89.66 60.43
N ALA A 47 -117.88 -90.54 61.34
CA ALA A 47 -118.79 -91.65 61.04
C ALA A 47 -120.27 -91.24 61.09
N LEU A 48 -120.57 -90.04 61.61
CA LEU A 48 -121.91 -89.48 61.53
C LEU A 48 -122.29 -89.29 60.05
N SER A 49 -123.53 -89.55 59.68
CA SER A 49 -124.03 -89.12 58.37
C SER A 49 -124.19 -87.59 58.32
N THR A 50 -124.38 -87.03 57.14
CA THR A 50 -124.68 -85.59 56.98
C THR A 50 -125.98 -85.20 57.68
N ASP A 51 -127.00 -86.06 57.62
CA ASP A 51 -128.29 -85.84 58.30
C ASP A 51 -128.13 -85.85 59.82
N ASP A 52 -127.24 -86.69 60.35
CA ASP A 52 -126.92 -86.74 61.78
C ASP A 52 -126.27 -85.43 62.25
N VAL A 53 -125.31 -84.93 61.49
CA VAL A 53 -124.61 -83.67 61.81
C VAL A 53 -125.55 -82.48 61.68
N ALA A 54 -126.42 -82.45 60.65
CA ALA A 54 -127.41 -81.41 60.47
C ALA A 54 -128.46 -81.37 61.60
N ALA A 55 -128.82 -82.53 62.16
CA ALA A 55 -129.78 -82.64 63.25
C ALA A 55 -129.25 -82.20 64.63
N LEU A 56 -127.93 -82.03 64.79
CA LEU A 56 -127.34 -81.59 66.06
C LEU A 56 -127.68 -80.12 66.36
N SER A 57 -128.04 -79.80 67.60
CA SER A 57 -128.14 -78.41 68.03
C SER A 57 -126.77 -77.71 68.02
N SER A 58 -126.76 -76.37 67.96
CA SER A 58 -125.53 -75.58 68.03
C SER A 58 -124.72 -75.81 69.31
N SER A 59 -125.40 -76.06 70.43
CA SER A 59 -124.74 -76.43 71.70
C SER A 59 -124.07 -77.80 71.63
N GLN A 60 -124.63 -78.73 70.87
CA GLN A 60 -124.02 -80.05 70.65
C GLN A 60 -122.83 -79.96 69.70
N ILE A 61 -122.95 -79.21 68.59
CA ILE A 61 -121.82 -78.95 67.69
C ILE A 61 -120.67 -78.24 68.42
N GLY A 62 -120.96 -77.20 69.20
CA GLY A 62 -119.99 -76.53 70.07
C GLY A 62 -119.44 -77.39 71.21
N ALA A 63 -120.10 -78.51 71.54
CA ALA A 63 -119.60 -79.46 72.53
C ALA A 63 -118.47 -80.34 72.00
N ILE A 64 -118.45 -80.58 70.68
CA ILE A 64 -117.45 -81.45 70.05
C ILE A 64 -116.06 -80.96 70.44
N SER A 65 -115.23 -81.84 71.00
CA SER A 65 -113.90 -81.40 71.41
C SER A 65 -113.10 -80.92 70.19
N ALA A 66 -112.20 -79.95 70.36
CA ALA A 66 -111.36 -79.45 69.27
C ALA A 66 -110.54 -80.57 68.58
N ALA A 67 -110.14 -81.61 69.33
CA ALA A 67 -109.47 -82.79 68.75
C ALA A 67 -110.39 -83.70 67.94
N ALA A 68 -111.71 -83.59 68.14
CA ALA A 68 -112.72 -84.40 67.46
C ALA A 68 -113.40 -83.67 66.30
N VAL A 69 -113.50 -82.33 66.34
CA VAL A 69 -114.20 -81.54 65.31
C VAL A 69 -113.55 -81.68 63.94
N VAL A 70 -112.24 -81.93 63.89
CA VAL A 70 -111.48 -82.24 62.66
C VAL A 70 -111.91 -83.53 61.98
N GLY A 71 -112.66 -84.38 62.69
CA GLY A 71 -113.28 -85.57 62.12
C GLY A 71 -114.41 -85.27 61.14
N LEU A 72 -115.02 -84.08 61.18
CA LEU A 72 -116.07 -83.73 60.23
C LEU A 72 -115.55 -83.77 58.78
N SER A 73 -116.12 -84.62 57.94
CA SER A 73 -115.86 -84.61 56.50
C SER A 73 -116.39 -83.32 55.86
N LEU A 74 -115.89 -82.98 54.68
CA LEU A 74 -116.30 -81.76 53.97
C LEU A 74 -117.82 -81.72 53.71
N SER A 75 -118.41 -82.85 53.29
CA SER A 75 -119.86 -82.95 53.10
C SER A 75 -120.65 -82.77 54.40
N GLN A 76 -120.07 -83.12 55.55
CA GLN A 76 -120.68 -82.83 56.86
C GLN A 76 -120.53 -81.36 57.26
N MET A 77 -119.44 -80.70 56.85
CA MET A 77 -119.26 -79.26 57.06
C MET A 77 -120.29 -78.47 56.25
N GLU A 78 -120.57 -78.85 55.00
CA GLU A 78 -121.53 -78.17 54.10
C GLU A 78 -122.97 -78.15 54.65
N VAL A 79 -123.39 -79.18 55.37
CA VAL A 79 -124.76 -79.29 55.90
C VAL A 79 -124.97 -78.60 57.26
N LEU A 80 -123.92 -78.03 57.86
CA LEU A 80 -124.07 -77.26 59.10
C LEU A 80 -124.84 -75.96 58.84
N SER A 81 -125.88 -75.70 59.62
CA SER A 81 -126.55 -74.40 59.62
C SER A 81 -125.63 -73.30 60.18
N SER A 82 -125.88 -72.05 59.78
CA SER A 82 -125.19 -70.87 60.33
C SER A 82 -125.21 -70.82 61.86
N ASN A 83 -126.32 -71.20 62.51
CA ASN A 83 -126.42 -71.27 63.97
C ASN A 83 -125.47 -72.32 64.58
N GLN A 84 -125.22 -73.43 63.89
CA GLN A 84 -124.29 -74.45 64.35
C GLN A 84 -122.84 -74.01 64.16
N ILE A 85 -122.52 -73.32 63.07
CA ILE A 85 -121.19 -72.73 62.84
C ILE A 85 -120.87 -71.64 63.87
N GLY A 86 -121.82 -70.73 64.14
CA GLY A 86 -121.69 -69.73 65.22
C GLY A 86 -121.61 -70.36 66.62
N GLY A 87 -122.05 -71.60 66.78
CA GLY A 87 -121.92 -72.38 68.02
C GLY A 87 -120.54 -73.00 68.26
N LEU A 88 -119.64 -73.00 67.27
CA LEU A 88 -118.28 -73.52 67.44
C LEU A 88 -117.47 -72.67 68.42
N SER A 89 -116.71 -73.29 69.31
CA SER A 89 -115.73 -72.56 70.12
C SER A 89 -114.52 -72.12 69.27
N ALA A 90 -113.84 -71.05 69.69
CA ALA A 90 -112.57 -70.62 69.09
C ALA A 90 -111.54 -71.76 68.97
N ALA A 91 -111.44 -72.64 69.99
CA ALA A 91 -110.54 -73.78 69.97
C ALA A 91 -110.91 -74.82 68.90
N GLN A 92 -112.21 -75.00 68.62
CA GLN A 92 -112.66 -75.86 67.54
C GLN A 92 -112.32 -75.24 66.18
N VAL A 93 -112.58 -73.94 66.01
CA VAL A 93 -112.26 -73.23 64.77
C VAL A 93 -110.76 -73.27 64.48
N THR A 94 -109.89 -73.05 65.46
CA THR A 94 -108.43 -73.22 65.28
C THR A 94 -108.02 -74.64 64.90
N ALA A 95 -108.74 -75.65 65.38
CA ALA A 95 -108.39 -77.05 65.13
C ALA A 95 -108.77 -77.51 63.72
N LEU A 96 -109.81 -76.93 63.10
CA LEU A 96 -110.28 -77.30 61.76
C LEU A 96 -109.14 -77.31 60.75
N TYR A 97 -109.13 -78.30 59.86
CA TYR A 97 -108.28 -78.29 58.68
C TYR A 97 -108.69 -77.16 57.73
N THR A 98 -107.73 -76.67 56.96
CA THR A 98 -107.95 -75.58 55.99
C THR A 98 -109.01 -75.96 54.96
N SER A 99 -109.01 -77.21 54.51
CA SER A 99 -110.03 -77.73 53.59
C SER A 99 -111.44 -77.76 54.19
N GLN A 100 -111.56 -77.91 55.51
CA GLN A 100 -112.86 -77.84 56.20
C GLN A 100 -113.37 -76.40 56.31
N VAL A 101 -112.47 -75.44 56.44
CA VAL A 101 -112.83 -74.00 56.41
C VAL A 101 -113.17 -73.57 54.98
N GLU A 102 -112.46 -74.07 53.97
CA GLU A 102 -112.73 -73.84 52.54
C GLU A 102 -114.08 -74.40 52.08
N ALA A 103 -114.53 -75.52 52.68
CA ALA A 103 -115.83 -76.12 52.37
C ALA A 103 -117.02 -75.39 53.00
N LEU A 104 -116.79 -74.31 53.78
CA LEU A 104 -117.88 -73.50 54.31
C LEU A 104 -118.46 -72.61 53.21
N SER A 105 -119.78 -72.57 53.12
CA SER A 105 -120.51 -71.60 52.30
C SER A 105 -120.43 -70.19 52.90
N SER A 106 -120.68 -69.16 52.08
CA SER A 106 -120.61 -67.76 52.52
C SER A 106 -121.53 -67.44 53.71
N SER A 107 -122.73 -68.04 53.78
CA SER A 107 -123.65 -67.88 54.92
C SER A 107 -123.19 -68.60 56.20
N GLN A 108 -122.31 -69.60 56.06
CA GLN A 108 -121.67 -70.25 57.20
C GLN A 108 -120.48 -69.43 57.69
N VAL A 109 -119.67 -68.90 56.78
CA VAL A 109 -118.55 -68.01 57.12
C VAL A 109 -119.04 -66.71 57.78
N GLU A 110 -120.13 -66.12 57.28
CA GLU A 110 -120.79 -64.94 57.90
C GLU A 110 -121.29 -65.22 59.32
N ALA A 111 -121.58 -66.48 59.66
CA ALA A 111 -122.05 -66.86 60.97
C ALA A 111 -120.93 -67.01 62.03
N LEU A 112 -119.66 -66.87 61.64
CA LEU A 112 -118.53 -66.87 62.55
C LEU A 112 -118.51 -65.57 63.37
N SER A 113 -118.55 -65.70 64.68
CA SER A 113 -118.35 -64.58 65.60
C SER A 113 -116.90 -64.04 65.55
N SER A 114 -116.73 -62.78 65.95
CA SER A 114 -115.41 -62.14 66.10
C SER A 114 -114.39 -62.94 66.93
N VAL A 115 -114.84 -63.68 67.96
CA VAL A 115 -113.99 -64.54 68.78
C VAL A 115 -113.48 -65.76 68.01
N GLN A 116 -114.32 -66.31 67.12
CA GLN A 116 -113.96 -67.42 66.24
C GLN A 116 -113.05 -66.95 65.11
N ILE A 117 -113.34 -65.79 64.52
CA ILE A 117 -112.52 -65.17 63.47
C ILE A 117 -111.12 -64.83 63.99
N ALA A 118 -111.01 -64.31 65.22
CA ALA A 118 -109.73 -64.08 65.88
C ALA A 118 -108.89 -65.36 66.06
N ALA A 119 -109.55 -66.52 66.14
CA ALA A 119 -108.95 -67.82 66.36
C ALA A 119 -108.54 -68.54 65.05
N LEU A 120 -108.90 -67.99 63.88
CA LEU A 120 -108.45 -68.52 62.59
C LEU A 120 -106.92 -68.45 62.50
N SER A 121 -106.34 -69.50 61.94
CA SER A 121 -104.93 -69.51 61.53
C SER A 121 -104.76 -68.83 60.16
N ALA A 122 -103.52 -68.45 59.83
CA ALA A 122 -103.17 -67.86 58.53
C ALA A 122 -103.68 -68.70 57.34
N ASN A 123 -103.50 -70.03 57.39
CA ASN A 123 -103.91 -70.89 56.29
C ASN A 123 -105.44 -71.05 56.20
N GLN A 124 -106.16 -70.91 57.32
CA GLN A 124 -107.62 -70.98 57.32
C GLN A 124 -108.22 -69.68 56.79
N LEU A 125 -107.67 -68.52 57.19
CA LEU A 125 -108.10 -67.23 56.64
C LEU A 125 -107.78 -67.13 55.14
N LYS A 126 -106.64 -67.68 54.71
CA LYS A 126 -106.26 -67.79 53.29
C LYS A 126 -107.24 -68.63 52.46
N ALA A 127 -107.85 -69.64 53.09
CA ALA A 127 -108.76 -70.56 52.41
C ALA A 127 -110.14 -69.95 52.14
N LEU A 128 -110.47 -68.82 52.77
CA LEU A 128 -111.72 -68.11 52.50
C LEU A 128 -111.70 -67.48 51.11
N SER A 129 -112.83 -67.47 50.42
CA SER A 129 -112.97 -66.69 49.18
C SER A 129 -113.06 -65.18 49.47
N THR A 130 -112.84 -64.35 48.45
CA THR A 130 -113.05 -62.88 48.55
C THR A 130 -114.49 -62.54 48.90
N ASP A 131 -115.45 -63.33 48.39
CA ASP A 131 -116.88 -63.14 48.62
C ASP A 131 -117.26 -63.49 50.07
N GLU A 132 -116.60 -64.49 50.66
CA GLU A 132 -116.71 -64.83 52.08
C GLU A 132 -116.09 -63.76 52.99
N LEU A 133 -114.91 -63.23 52.67
CA LEU A 133 -114.36 -62.08 53.41
C LEU A 133 -115.21 -60.82 53.25
N ALA A 134 -115.94 -60.69 52.13
CA ALA A 134 -116.86 -59.59 51.90
C ALA A 134 -118.12 -59.65 52.79
N THR A 135 -118.44 -60.80 53.41
CA THR A 135 -119.55 -60.88 54.37
C THR A 135 -119.18 -60.40 55.78
N PHE A 136 -117.88 -60.37 56.13
CA PHE A 136 -117.44 -59.91 57.47
C PHE A 136 -117.77 -58.44 57.72
N SER A 137 -118.30 -58.13 58.89
CA SER A 137 -118.44 -56.76 59.41
C SER A 137 -117.09 -56.13 59.73
N THR A 138 -117.07 -54.80 59.94
CA THR A 138 -115.85 -54.08 60.35
C THR A 138 -115.28 -54.58 61.67
N ASP A 139 -116.14 -54.93 62.64
CA ASP A 139 -115.71 -55.47 63.94
C ASP A 139 -115.07 -56.86 63.81
N GLU A 140 -115.54 -57.64 62.85
CA GLU A 140 -115.00 -58.97 62.54
C GLU A 140 -113.67 -58.88 61.81
N ILE A 141 -113.51 -57.97 60.86
CA ILE A 141 -112.22 -57.66 60.22
C ILE A 141 -111.21 -57.16 61.27
N ALA A 142 -111.63 -56.28 62.18
CA ALA A 142 -110.80 -55.80 63.29
C ALA A 142 -110.42 -56.90 64.30
N ALA A 143 -111.21 -57.98 64.38
CA ALA A 143 -110.96 -59.12 65.26
C ALA A 143 -109.93 -60.12 64.70
N ILE A 144 -109.66 -60.11 63.38
CA ILE A 144 -108.68 -61.01 62.76
C ILE A 144 -107.31 -60.84 63.43
N SER A 145 -106.73 -61.93 63.95
CA SER A 145 -105.44 -61.81 64.63
C SER A 145 -104.32 -61.41 63.65
N VAL A 146 -103.31 -60.69 64.16
CA VAL A 146 -102.09 -60.34 63.42
C VAL A 146 -101.44 -61.56 62.74
N LYS A 147 -101.48 -62.72 63.41
CA LYS A 147 -100.92 -63.97 62.89
C LYS A 147 -101.75 -64.53 61.72
N ALA A 148 -103.05 -64.30 61.71
CA ALA A 148 -103.94 -64.76 60.65
C ALA A 148 -103.85 -63.87 59.40
N LEU A 149 -103.77 -62.54 59.58
CA LEU A 149 -103.64 -61.55 58.50
C LEU A 149 -102.49 -61.84 57.53
N ALA A 150 -101.36 -62.34 58.03
CA ALA A 150 -100.22 -62.73 57.19
C ALA A 150 -100.55 -63.86 56.18
N GLY A 151 -101.64 -64.60 56.40
CA GLY A 151 -102.13 -65.63 55.48
C GLY A 151 -102.99 -65.11 54.34
N MET A 152 -103.52 -63.88 54.42
CA MET A 152 -104.41 -63.35 53.38
C MET A 152 -103.71 -63.30 52.02
N THR A 153 -104.42 -63.60 50.94
CA THR A 153 -103.90 -63.36 49.59
C THR A 153 -103.98 -61.88 49.23
N THR A 154 -103.29 -61.49 48.17
CA THR A 154 -103.36 -60.13 47.62
C THR A 154 -104.75 -59.79 47.13
N GLU A 155 -105.45 -60.76 46.53
CA GLU A 155 -106.83 -60.61 46.05
C GLU A 155 -107.80 -60.38 47.22
N GLN A 156 -107.60 -61.08 48.33
CA GLN A 156 -108.39 -60.92 49.56
C GLN A 156 -108.20 -59.55 50.21
N VAL A 157 -107.00 -58.98 50.14
CA VAL A 157 -106.72 -57.63 50.67
C VAL A 157 -107.28 -56.55 49.73
N ALA A 158 -107.12 -56.72 48.42
CA ALA A 158 -107.67 -55.81 47.42
C ALA A 158 -109.22 -55.79 47.43
N SER A 159 -109.88 -56.90 47.78
CA SER A 159 -111.35 -56.96 47.84
C SER A 159 -111.96 -56.28 49.09
N LEU A 160 -111.15 -55.82 50.04
CA LEU A 160 -111.66 -55.14 51.24
C LEU A 160 -112.18 -53.74 50.87
N THR A 161 -113.44 -53.44 51.19
CA THR A 161 -113.95 -52.06 51.12
C THR A 161 -113.17 -51.14 52.06
N THR A 162 -113.07 -49.85 51.73
CA THR A 162 -112.36 -48.83 52.53
C THR A 162 -112.68 -48.89 54.03
N ASP A 163 -113.97 -49.02 54.40
CA ASP A 163 -114.40 -49.06 55.81
C ASP A 163 -113.87 -50.28 56.56
N LYS A 164 -113.72 -51.41 55.86
CA LYS A 164 -113.17 -52.66 56.42
C LYS A 164 -111.66 -52.57 56.57
N LEU A 165 -110.97 -51.95 55.62
CA LEU A 165 -109.54 -51.72 55.73
C LEU A 165 -109.22 -50.75 56.88
N VAL A 166 -110.02 -49.69 57.06
CA VAL A 166 -109.92 -48.74 58.17
C VAL A 166 -110.23 -49.39 59.52
N ALA A 167 -111.03 -50.45 59.56
CA ALA A 167 -111.28 -51.20 60.79
C ALA A 167 -110.04 -51.94 61.32
N LEU A 168 -109.02 -52.19 60.48
CA LEU A 168 -107.75 -52.79 60.92
C LEU A 168 -106.97 -51.84 61.83
N LYS A 169 -106.48 -52.34 62.97
CA LYS A 169 -105.59 -51.58 63.87
C LYS A 169 -104.23 -51.36 63.22
N GLY A 170 -103.51 -50.33 63.65
CA GLY A 170 -102.15 -50.07 63.13
C GLY A 170 -101.20 -51.27 63.27
N THR A 171 -101.32 -52.07 64.33
CA THR A 171 -100.53 -53.30 64.51
C THR A 171 -100.91 -54.43 63.53
N GLN A 172 -102.14 -54.43 63.03
CA GLN A 172 -102.63 -55.38 62.01
C GLN A 172 -102.15 -54.95 60.62
N LEU A 173 -102.24 -53.67 60.28
CA LEU A 173 -101.70 -53.12 59.03
C LEU A 173 -100.17 -53.27 58.96
N ALA A 174 -99.45 -52.98 60.05
CA ALA A 174 -98.00 -53.17 60.12
C ALA A 174 -97.56 -54.64 59.97
N ALA A 175 -98.46 -55.59 60.23
CA ALA A 175 -98.18 -57.02 60.10
C ALA A 175 -98.46 -57.61 58.71
N LEU A 176 -99.15 -56.87 57.84
CA LEU A 176 -99.34 -57.27 56.45
C LEU A 176 -97.99 -57.36 55.73
N ALA A 177 -97.81 -58.42 54.94
CA ALA A 177 -96.67 -58.53 54.04
C ALA A 177 -96.68 -57.38 53.03
N THR A 178 -95.50 -57.01 52.52
CA THR A 178 -95.38 -55.95 51.51
C THR A 178 -96.20 -56.27 50.26
N SER A 179 -96.31 -57.53 49.86
CA SER A 179 -97.16 -57.97 48.73
C SER A 179 -98.65 -57.67 48.98
N GLN A 180 -99.12 -57.76 50.22
CA GLN A 180 -100.50 -57.44 50.59
C GLN A 180 -100.74 -55.93 50.59
N ILE A 181 -99.77 -55.14 51.05
CA ILE A 181 -99.83 -53.67 51.01
C ILE A 181 -99.83 -53.15 49.56
N VAL A 182 -99.10 -53.80 48.64
CA VAL A 182 -99.11 -53.49 47.19
C VAL A 182 -100.51 -53.63 46.59
N ALA A 183 -101.34 -54.52 47.13
CA ALA A 183 -102.68 -54.80 46.61
C ALA A 183 -103.71 -53.70 46.94
N LEU A 184 -103.34 -52.72 47.77
CA LEU A 184 -104.21 -51.59 48.10
C LEU A 184 -104.28 -50.60 46.93
N ASP A 185 -105.49 -50.17 46.59
CA ASP A 185 -105.72 -49.07 45.67
C ASP A 185 -105.62 -47.69 46.36
N SER A 186 -105.74 -46.62 45.59
CA SER A 186 -105.64 -45.24 46.10
C SER A 186 -106.78 -44.86 47.04
N ALA A 187 -108.00 -45.35 46.81
CA ALA A 187 -109.14 -45.05 47.68
C ALA A 187 -108.99 -45.76 49.04
N GLN A 188 -108.51 -47.00 49.03
CA GLN A 188 -108.16 -47.80 50.19
C GLN A 188 -107.05 -47.17 51.01
N LEU A 189 -105.95 -46.76 50.37
CA LEU A 189 -104.84 -46.11 51.06
C LEU A 189 -105.23 -44.72 51.63
N GLY A 190 -105.98 -43.93 50.86
CA GLY A 190 -106.46 -42.61 51.26
C GLY A 190 -107.48 -42.63 52.40
N ALA A 191 -108.26 -43.70 52.53
CA ALA A 191 -109.22 -43.86 53.63
C ALA A 191 -108.56 -44.13 55.00
N LEU A 192 -107.31 -44.61 55.03
CA LEU A 192 -106.59 -44.90 56.28
C LEU A 192 -106.40 -43.62 57.14
N THR A 193 -106.41 -43.76 58.45
CA THR A 193 -106.06 -42.63 59.33
C THR A 193 -104.55 -42.34 59.28
N THR A 194 -104.15 -41.13 59.65
CA THR A 194 -102.74 -40.75 59.77
C THR A 194 -101.97 -41.68 60.71
N SER A 195 -102.58 -42.11 61.83
CA SER A 195 -101.98 -43.08 62.76
C SER A 195 -101.78 -44.45 62.11
N GLN A 196 -102.69 -44.90 61.23
CA GLN A 196 -102.55 -46.15 60.50
C GLN A 196 -101.44 -46.06 59.44
N ILE A 197 -101.36 -44.96 58.69
CA ILE A 197 -100.28 -44.72 57.73
C ILE A 197 -98.91 -44.69 58.43
N THR A 198 -98.79 -44.01 59.58
CA THR A 198 -97.53 -43.98 60.35
C THR A 198 -97.14 -45.32 60.96
N SER A 199 -98.10 -46.23 61.16
CA SER A 199 -97.81 -47.59 61.65
C SER A 199 -97.18 -48.50 60.60
N LEU A 200 -97.27 -48.15 59.31
CA LEU A 200 -96.62 -48.90 58.23
C LEU A 200 -95.10 -48.80 58.37
N SER A 201 -94.41 -49.92 58.23
CA SER A 201 -92.95 -49.94 58.16
C SER A 201 -92.44 -49.23 56.89
N ALA A 202 -91.20 -48.75 56.93
CA ALA A 202 -90.52 -48.17 55.79
C ALA A 202 -90.54 -49.08 54.54
N LYS A 203 -90.43 -50.41 54.73
CA LYS A 203 -90.51 -51.41 53.64
C LYS A 203 -91.91 -51.55 53.04
N GLN A 204 -92.95 -51.33 53.84
CA GLN A 204 -94.33 -51.34 53.35
C GLN A 204 -94.63 -50.07 52.58
N VAL A 205 -94.18 -48.91 53.09
CA VAL A 205 -94.31 -47.61 52.39
C VAL A 205 -93.55 -47.62 51.06
N SER A 206 -92.32 -48.14 51.02
CA SER A 206 -91.55 -48.28 49.78
C SER A 206 -92.15 -49.28 48.78
N ALA A 207 -93.00 -50.19 49.24
CA ALA A 207 -93.65 -51.20 48.40
C ALA A 207 -94.96 -50.71 47.77
N LEU A 208 -95.52 -49.58 48.22
CA LEU A 208 -96.73 -49.00 47.61
C LEU A 208 -96.51 -48.74 46.12
N THR A 209 -97.54 -48.93 45.31
CA THR A 209 -97.45 -48.60 43.89
C THR A 209 -97.59 -47.09 43.71
N THR A 210 -97.14 -46.59 42.56
CA THR A 210 -97.39 -45.20 42.15
C THR A 210 -98.88 -44.90 42.08
N ASP A 211 -99.69 -45.88 41.70
CA ASP A 211 -101.14 -45.71 41.57
C ASP A 211 -101.83 -45.60 42.93
N SER A 212 -101.32 -46.28 43.96
CA SER A 212 -101.92 -46.25 45.29
C SER A 212 -101.43 -45.09 46.14
N ILE A 213 -100.16 -44.71 46.04
CA ILE A 213 -99.56 -43.68 46.91
C ILE A 213 -100.13 -42.28 46.67
N VAL A 214 -100.62 -41.99 45.45
CA VAL A 214 -101.33 -40.75 45.11
C VAL A 214 -102.60 -40.57 45.96
N GLY A 215 -103.17 -41.67 46.47
CA GLY A 215 -104.33 -41.63 47.35
C GLY A 215 -104.08 -41.01 48.73
N LEU A 216 -102.81 -40.81 49.14
CA LEU A 216 -102.50 -40.21 50.44
C LEU A 216 -102.98 -38.75 50.53
N THR A 217 -103.73 -38.40 51.55
CA THR A 217 -104.04 -37.01 51.87
C THR A 217 -102.80 -36.25 52.35
N SER A 218 -102.80 -34.92 52.21
CA SER A 218 -101.73 -34.05 52.74
C SER A 218 -101.50 -34.24 54.25
N GLY A 219 -102.55 -34.47 55.03
CA GLY A 219 -102.44 -34.80 56.45
C GLY A 219 -101.72 -36.13 56.72
N GLN A 220 -101.86 -37.12 55.84
CA GLN A 220 -101.11 -38.38 55.93
C GLN A 220 -99.65 -38.21 55.50
N VAL A 221 -99.39 -37.47 54.41
CA VAL A 221 -98.02 -37.18 53.94
C VAL A 221 -97.23 -36.41 55.00
N GLY A 222 -97.80 -35.36 55.59
CA GLY A 222 -97.17 -34.60 56.67
C GLY A 222 -96.97 -35.41 57.97
N ALA A 223 -97.75 -36.48 58.18
CA ALA A 223 -97.58 -37.36 59.34
C ALA A 223 -96.49 -38.42 59.16
N LEU A 224 -96.04 -38.72 57.92
CA LEU A 224 -95.00 -39.72 57.67
C LEU A 224 -93.71 -39.39 58.42
N SER A 225 -93.11 -40.38 59.06
CA SER A 225 -91.81 -40.19 59.70
C SER A 225 -90.71 -39.94 58.65
N LYS A 226 -89.59 -39.34 59.07
CA LYS A 226 -88.40 -39.19 58.21
C LYS A 226 -87.94 -40.52 57.59
N VAL A 227 -88.05 -41.62 58.34
CA VAL A 227 -87.64 -42.95 57.88
C VAL A 227 -88.58 -43.48 56.79
N GLN A 228 -89.86 -43.13 56.85
CA GLN A 228 -90.83 -43.50 55.82
C GLN A 228 -90.67 -42.63 54.57
N ILE A 229 -90.47 -41.32 54.71
CA ILE A 229 -90.18 -40.42 53.57
C ILE A 229 -88.90 -40.83 52.86
N ALA A 230 -87.81 -41.12 53.59
CA ALA A 230 -86.56 -41.58 53.00
C ALA A 230 -86.64 -42.98 52.36
N ALA A 231 -87.68 -43.75 52.66
CA ALA A 231 -87.91 -45.07 52.07
C ALA A 231 -88.76 -45.01 50.80
N LEU A 232 -89.42 -43.88 50.53
CA LEU A 232 -90.08 -43.66 49.25
C LEU A 232 -89.05 -43.73 48.12
N THR A 233 -89.44 -44.38 47.05
CA THR A 233 -88.71 -44.30 45.79
C THR A 233 -88.96 -42.94 45.15
N THR A 234 -88.00 -42.47 44.36
CA THR A 234 -88.11 -41.21 43.61
C THR A 234 -89.37 -41.18 42.72
N THR A 235 -89.72 -42.31 42.10
CA THR A 235 -90.93 -42.46 41.28
C THR A 235 -92.22 -42.35 42.10
N GLN A 236 -92.23 -42.81 43.35
CA GLN A 236 -93.37 -42.60 44.24
C GLN A 236 -93.48 -41.12 44.63
N LEU A 237 -92.36 -40.47 44.96
CA LEU A 237 -92.35 -39.06 45.34
C LEU A 237 -92.78 -38.14 44.16
N SER A 238 -92.41 -38.46 42.92
CA SER A 238 -92.83 -37.70 41.73
C SER A 238 -94.33 -37.75 41.43
N THR A 239 -95.06 -38.67 42.08
CA THR A 239 -96.52 -38.77 41.90
C THR A 239 -97.28 -37.87 42.86
N PHE A 240 -96.60 -37.25 43.82
CA PHE A 240 -97.24 -36.32 44.74
C PHE A 240 -97.68 -35.04 44.01
N ASP A 241 -98.88 -34.57 44.34
CA ASP A 241 -99.37 -33.26 43.95
C ASP A 241 -98.76 -32.14 44.82
N THR A 242 -98.95 -30.90 44.39
CA THR A 242 -98.41 -29.72 45.06
C THR A 242 -98.88 -29.56 46.50
N VAL A 243 -100.06 -30.07 46.87
CA VAL A 243 -100.58 -29.97 48.25
C VAL A 243 -99.95 -31.03 49.15
N GLN A 244 -99.68 -32.22 48.61
CA GLN A 244 -98.94 -33.29 49.29
C GLN A 244 -97.48 -32.88 49.51
N VAL A 245 -96.84 -32.26 48.51
CA VAL A 245 -95.46 -31.77 48.65
C VAL A 245 -95.37 -30.62 49.65
N GLN A 246 -96.32 -29.67 49.66
CA GLN A 246 -96.42 -28.61 50.67
C GLN A 246 -96.64 -29.12 52.10
N ALA A 247 -97.16 -30.34 52.26
CA ALA A 247 -97.37 -30.93 53.58
C ALA A 247 -96.09 -31.50 54.20
N LEU A 248 -94.99 -31.58 53.43
CA LEU A 248 -93.70 -32.03 53.93
C LEU A 248 -93.08 -30.99 54.87
N SER A 249 -92.83 -31.39 56.11
CA SER A 249 -92.08 -30.59 57.06
C SER A 249 -90.60 -30.47 56.67
N SER A 250 -89.93 -29.42 57.13
CA SER A 250 -88.47 -29.25 57.04
C SER A 250 -87.70 -30.49 57.53
N ALA A 251 -88.27 -31.18 58.54
CA ALA A 251 -87.70 -32.39 59.10
C ALA A 251 -87.73 -33.56 58.08
N GLN A 252 -88.78 -33.69 57.28
CA GLN A 252 -88.91 -34.68 56.22
C GLN A 252 -88.10 -34.29 54.97
N ILE A 253 -88.09 -33.00 54.61
CA ILE A 253 -87.29 -32.49 53.49
C ILE A 253 -85.79 -32.73 53.72
N SER A 254 -85.31 -32.63 54.97
CA SER A 254 -83.89 -32.84 55.30
C SER A 254 -83.32 -34.23 54.98
N VAL A 255 -84.17 -35.24 54.74
CA VAL A 255 -83.73 -36.60 54.36
C VAL A 255 -83.89 -36.90 52.86
N LEU A 256 -84.47 -35.98 52.08
CA LEU A 256 -84.57 -36.13 50.64
C LEU A 256 -83.18 -36.06 49.99
N THR A 257 -82.99 -36.89 48.96
CA THR A 257 -81.79 -36.95 48.14
C THR A 257 -81.89 -35.97 46.95
N ALA A 258 -80.80 -35.82 46.19
CA ALA A 258 -80.82 -34.99 44.98
C ALA A 258 -81.81 -35.51 43.92
N GLU A 259 -81.93 -36.83 43.77
CA GLU A 259 -82.91 -37.40 42.83
C GLU A 259 -84.35 -37.18 43.33
N ASP A 260 -84.56 -37.15 44.65
CA ASP A 260 -85.87 -36.85 45.23
C ASP A 260 -86.26 -35.39 45.00
N ILE A 261 -85.35 -34.44 45.23
CA ILE A 261 -85.60 -33.02 44.95
C ILE A 261 -85.83 -32.79 43.46
N LYS A 262 -85.10 -33.49 42.58
CA LYS A 262 -85.29 -33.41 41.13
C LYS A 262 -86.62 -34.01 40.65
N ALA A 263 -87.17 -34.96 41.40
CA ALA A 263 -88.43 -35.61 41.11
C ALA A 263 -89.64 -34.72 41.44
N LEU A 264 -89.47 -33.71 42.30
CA LEU A 264 -90.47 -32.68 42.57
C LEU A 264 -90.52 -31.65 41.44
N SER A 265 -91.71 -31.10 41.14
CA SER A 265 -91.81 -30.05 40.13
C SER A 265 -91.23 -28.72 40.65
N SER A 266 -90.81 -27.85 39.73
CA SER A 266 -90.33 -26.50 40.08
C SER A 266 -91.38 -25.70 40.84
N ASP A 267 -92.65 -25.86 40.47
CA ASP A 267 -93.77 -25.19 41.14
C ASP A 267 -93.93 -25.70 42.58
N ASP A 268 -93.74 -27.00 42.81
CA ASP A 268 -93.83 -27.56 44.16
C ASP A 268 -92.71 -27.03 45.06
N ILE A 269 -91.47 -27.02 44.57
CA ILE A 269 -90.32 -26.53 45.34
C ILE A 269 -90.42 -25.01 45.57
N ALA A 270 -91.00 -24.25 44.64
CA ALA A 270 -91.22 -22.82 44.80
C ALA A 270 -92.18 -22.48 45.95
N THR A 271 -93.06 -23.41 46.34
CA THR A 271 -93.95 -23.25 47.52
C THR A 271 -93.24 -23.44 48.85
N PHE A 272 -92.01 -23.97 48.89
CA PHE A 272 -91.28 -24.18 50.14
C PHE A 272 -91.00 -22.85 50.83
N THR A 273 -91.25 -22.83 52.14
CA THR A 273 -90.86 -21.76 53.03
C THR A 273 -89.33 -21.64 53.12
N THR A 274 -88.85 -20.52 53.66
CA THR A 274 -87.42 -20.30 53.90
C THR A 274 -86.79 -21.37 54.78
N ASP A 275 -87.53 -21.88 55.77
CA ASP A 275 -87.06 -22.92 56.71
C ASP A 275 -87.00 -24.30 56.03
N GLU A 276 -87.91 -24.58 55.11
CA GLU A 276 -87.93 -25.81 54.32
C GLU A 276 -86.80 -25.85 53.29
N LEU A 277 -86.53 -24.75 52.59
CA LEU A 277 -85.37 -24.63 51.71
C LEU A 277 -84.04 -24.70 52.48
N ALA A 278 -83.95 -24.05 53.65
CA ALA A 278 -82.78 -24.15 54.52
C ALA A 278 -82.58 -25.58 55.07
N ALA A 279 -83.63 -26.40 55.14
CA ALA A 279 -83.54 -27.79 55.56
C ALA A 279 -83.11 -28.76 54.45
N ILE A 280 -83.16 -28.38 53.17
CA ILE A 280 -82.61 -29.20 52.08
C ILE A 280 -81.11 -29.41 52.32
N SER A 281 -80.68 -30.66 52.41
CA SER A 281 -79.26 -30.93 52.63
C SER A 281 -78.40 -30.39 51.47
N ALA A 282 -77.18 -29.94 51.75
CA ALA A 282 -76.28 -29.42 50.73
C ALA A 282 -76.05 -30.39 49.55
N LYS A 283 -76.09 -31.71 49.81
CA LYS A 283 -75.98 -32.75 48.78
C LYS A 283 -77.24 -32.85 47.90
N ALA A 284 -78.41 -32.59 48.47
CA ALA A 284 -79.68 -32.67 47.75
C ALA A 284 -79.94 -31.48 46.82
N LEU A 285 -79.29 -30.33 47.06
CA LEU A 285 -79.39 -29.15 46.19
C LEU A 285 -78.90 -29.39 44.76
N ALA A 286 -78.06 -30.41 44.51
CA ALA A 286 -77.71 -30.81 43.15
C ALA A 286 -78.92 -31.28 42.32
N GLY A 287 -80.03 -31.61 42.98
CA GLY A 287 -81.31 -31.96 42.35
C GLY A 287 -82.12 -30.77 41.84
N LEU A 288 -81.85 -29.55 42.31
CA LEU A 288 -82.58 -28.36 41.87
C LEU A 288 -82.27 -28.04 40.41
N SER A 289 -83.30 -27.79 39.62
CA SER A 289 -83.10 -27.28 38.26
C SER A 289 -82.75 -25.79 38.29
N THR A 290 -82.13 -25.29 37.22
CA THR A 290 -81.89 -23.85 37.03
C THR A 290 -83.20 -23.06 36.94
N GLU A 291 -84.24 -23.67 36.38
CA GLU A 291 -85.58 -23.08 36.29
C GLU A 291 -86.18 -22.88 37.70
N THR A 292 -86.03 -23.88 38.57
CA THR A 292 -86.44 -23.78 39.99
C THR A 292 -85.70 -22.67 40.72
N ILE A 293 -84.38 -22.56 40.54
CA ILE A 293 -83.61 -21.50 41.21
C ILE A 293 -83.98 -20.12 40.69
N SER A 294 -84.22 -19.96 39.39
CA SER A 294 -84.62 -18.67 38.81
C SER A 294 -85.98 -18.16 39.28
N THR A 295 -86.85 -19.05 39.76
CA THR A 295 -88.21 -18.72 40.25
C THR A 295 -88.26 -18.45 41.75
N PHE A 296 -87.19 -18.72 42.51
CA PHE A 296 -87.13 -18.41 43.94
C PHE A 296 -87.25 -16.89 44.20
N ALA A 297 -88.04 -16.52 45.20
CA ALA A 297 -88.02 -15.17 45.73
C ALA A 297 -86.65 -14.85 46.37
N SER A 298 -86.29 -13.57 46.42
CA SER A 298 -85.07 -13.09 47.08
C SER A 298 -84.93 -13.58 48.54
N SER A 299 -86.03 -13.68 49.28
CA SER A 299 -86.03 -14.23 50.65
C SER A 299 -85.69 -15.71 50.73
N GLN A 300 -86.13 -16.50 49.74
CA GLN A 300 -85.86 -17.93 49.63
C GLN A 300 -84.38 -18.20 49.32
N VAL A 301 -83.80 -17.41 48.42
CA VAL A 301 -82.36 -17.44 48.12
C VAL A 301 -81.54 -16.99 49.34
N ALA A 302 -81.94 -15.90 50.01
CA ALA A 302 -81.27 -15.39 51.20
C ALA A 302 -81.29 -16.37 52.38
N ALA A 303 -82.29 -17.26 52.45
CA ALA A 303 -82.38 -18.30 53.48
C ALA A 303 -81.38 -19.45 53.29
N LEU A 304 -80.81 -19.62 52.10
CA LEU A 304 -79.80 -20.64 51.84
C LEU A 304 -78.53 -20.34 52.65
N THR A 305 -78.06 -21.32 53.42
CA THR A 305 -76.82 -21.18 54.19
C THR A 305 -75.60 -21.08 53.28
N LYS A 306 -74.49 -20.57 53.82
CA LYS A 306 -73.20 -20.51 53.13
C LYS A 306 -72.78 -21.86 52.53
N THR A 307 -73.00 -22.95 53.28
CA THR A 307 -72.67 -24.33 52.85
C THR A 307 -73.56 -24.79 51.70
N GLN A 308 -74.84 -24.42 51.72
CA GLN A 308 -75.79 -24.74 50.67
C GLN A 308 -75.47 -23.99 49.38
N LEU A 309 -75.20 -22.68 49.46
CA LEU A 309 -74.78 -21.88 48.30
C LEU A 309 -73.47 -22.41 47.69
N ALA A 310 -72.48 -22.77 48.51
CA ALA A 310 -71.24 -23.37 48.03
C ALA A 310 -71.42 -24.74 47.36
N ALA A 311 -72.50 -25.46 47.68
CA ALA A 311 -72.82 -26.77 47.11
C ALA A 311 -73.59 -26.69 45.77
N LEU A 312 -74.17 -25.53 45.44
CA LEU A 312 -74.78 -25.31 44.12
C LEU A 312 -73.72 -25.42 43.01
N SER A 313 -74.10 -26.02 41.88
CA SER A 313 -73.28 -25.99 40.68
C SER A 313 -73.16 -24.58 40.11
N THR A 314 -72.16 -24.37 39.26
CA THR A 314 -71.96 -23.08 38.56
C THR A 314 -73.16 -22.73 37.69
N THR A 315 -73.82 -23.72 37.06
CA THR A 315 -75.01 -23.49 36.24
C THR A 315 -76.22 -23.05 37.08
N GLN A 316 -76.37 -23.63 38.28
CA GLN A 316 -77.39 -23.24 39.24
C GLN A 316 -77.17 -21.82 39.76
N VAL A 317 -75.93 -21.46 40.11
CA VAL A 317 -75.60 -20.08 40.51
C VAL A 317 -75.78 -19.09 39.35
N ALA A 318 -75.44 -19.48 38.11
CA ALA A 318 -75.63 -18.66 36.91
C ALA A 318 -77.11 -18.35 36.61
N SER A 319 -78.04 -19.21 37.07
CA SER A 319 -79.48 -18.99 36.88
C SER A 319 -80.09 -17.97 37.85
N MET A 320 -79.31 -17.47 38.81
CA MET A 320 -79.76 -16.44 39.74
C MET A 320 -79.83 -15.06 39.07
N GLY A 321 -80.90 -14.32 39.30
CA GLY A 321 -81.07 -12.93 38.87
C GLY A 321 -80.40 -11.91 39.82
N SER A 322 -80.40 -10.63 39.40
CA SER A 322 -79.85 -9.51 40.17
C SER A 322 -80.42 -9.42 41.59
N ASP A 323 -81.74 -9.51 41.73
CA ASP A 323 -82.43 -9.34 43.01
C ASP A 323 -82.19 -10.52 43.96
N GLN A 324 -81.89 -11.69 43.41
CA GLN A 324 -81.55 -12.88 44.18
C GLN A 324 -80.10 -12.82 44.69
N VAL A 325 -79.18 -12.33 43.86
CA VAL A 325 -77.77 -12.11 44.26
C VAL A 325 -77.65 -10.95 45.25
N ALA A 326 -78.39 -9.86 45.05
CA ALA A 326 -78.46 -8.71 45.95
C ALA A 326 -78.93 -9.10 47.36
N ALA A 327 -79.84 -10.07 47.45
CA ALA A 327 -80.42 -10.54 48.72
C ALA A 327 -79.46 -11.39 49.57
N LEU A 328 -78.37 -11.88 49.00
CA LEU A 328 -77.33 -12.59 49.75
C LEU A 328 -76.57 -11.62 50.66
N ASN A 329 -76.21 -12.01 51.87
CA ASN A 329 -75.31 -11.21 52.69
C ASN A 329 -73.83 -11.40 52.28
N SER A 330 -72.95 -10.53 52.76
CA SER A 330 -71.51 -10.57 52.48
C SER A 330 -70.84 -11.91 52.81
N SER A 331 -71.31 -12.65 53.84
CA SER A 331 -70.73 -13.96 54.20
C SER A 331 -71.15 -15.08 53.24
N GLN A 332 -72.36 -14.98 52.69
CA GLN A 332 -72.87 -15.87 51.65
C GLN A 332 -72.15 -15.63 50.32
N ILE A 333 -71.99 -14.37 49.91
CA ILE A 333 -71.21 -13.99 48.72
C ILE A 333 -69.74 -14.43 48.84
N ALA A 334 -69.09 -14.16 49.97
CA ALA A 334 -67.72 -14.64 50.25
C ALA A 334 -67.63 -16.18 50.35
N GLY A 335 -68.77 -16.87 50.53
CA GLY A 335 -68.85 -18.33 50.57
C GLY A 335 -68.94 -19.02 49.22
N LEU A 336 -69.29 -18.28 48.16
CA LEU A 336 -69.27 -18.80 46.80
C LEU A 336 -67.84 -19.15 46.38
N SER A 337 -67.65 -20.25 45.68
CA SER A 337 -66.36 -20.55 45.05
C SER A 337 -66.07 -19.55 43.92
N ALA A 338 -64.79 -19.39 43.59
CA ALA A 338 -64.37 -18.52 42.49
C ALA A 338 -65.02 -18.90 41.15
N LYS A 339 -65.28 -20.20 40.91
CA LYS A 339 -66.00 -20.68 39.73
C LYS A 339 -67.47 -20.30 39.72
N GLN A 340 -68.12 -20.27 40.88
CA GLN A 340 -69.50 -19.85 41.02
C GLN A 340 -69.66 -18.34 40.84
N VAL A 341 -68.72 -17.54 41.37
CA VAL A 341 -68.68 -16.09 41.12
C VAL A 341 -68.42 -15.81 39.63
N ALA A 342 -67.47 -16.51 39.01
CA ALA A 342 -67.19 -16.39 37.57
C ALA A 342 -68.37 -16.85 36.68
N SER A 343 -69.29 -17.68 37.18
CA SER A 343 -70.47 -18.12 36.44
C SER A 343 -71.68 -17.20 36.59
N LEU A 344 -71.66 -16.22 37.50
CA LEU A 344 -72.72 -15.22 37.59
C LEU A 344 -72.85 -14.47 36.27
N THR A 345 -74.07 -14.23 35.82
CA THR A 345 -74.29 -13.36 34.66
C THR A 345 -73.88 -11.92 35.00
N THR A 346 -73.62 -11.11 33.97
CA THR A 346 -73.33 -9.68 34.15
C THR A 346 -74.45 -8.98 34.91
N ASP A 347 -75.70 -9.28 34.57
CA ASP A 347 -76.89 -8.69 35.20
C ASP A 347 -77.00 -9.08 36.68
N ALA A 348 -76.67 -10.33 37.02
CA ALA A 348 -76.65 -10.79 38.40
C ALA A 348 -75.55 -10.11 39.22
N LEU A 349 -74.40 -9.83 38.60
CA LEU A 349 -73.26 -9.18 39.24
C LEU A 349 -73.53 -7.70 39.54
N VAL A 350 -74.25 -6.99 38.66
CA VAL A 350 -74.70 -5.60 38.89
C VAL A 350 -75.58 -5.49 40.14
N GLY A 351 -76.28 -6.56 40.52
CA GLY A 351 -77.08 -6.61 41.75
C GLY A 351 -76.26 -6.58 43.05
N LEU A 352 -74.93 -6.74 43.01
CA LEU A 352 -74.11 -6.71 44.23
C LEU A 352 -74.06 -5.32 44.86
N THR A 353 -74.23 -5.23 46.16
CA THR A 353 -73.92 -4.02 46.93
C THR A 353 -72.41 -3.84 47.06
N THR A 354 -71.96 -2.61 47.28
CA THR A 354 -70.54 -2.28 47.55
C THR A 354 -69.96 -3.08 48.71
N SER A 355 -70.76 -3.35 49.76
CA SER A 355 -70.36 -4.20 50.90
C SER A 355 -70.21 -5.68 50.54
N GLN A 356 -70.96 -6.19 49.56
CA GLN A 356 -70.77 -7.55 49.04
C GLN A 356 -69.54 -7.62 48.13
N VAL A 357 -69.29 -6.61 47.29
CA VAL A 357 -68.09 -6.53 46.44
C VAL A 357 -66.81 -6.45 47.29
N ALA A 358 -66.79 -5.60 48.33
CA ALA A 358 -65.69 -5.53 49.29
C ALA A 358 -65.45 -6.86 50.05
N SER A 359 -66.48 -7.70 50.18
CA SER A 359 -66.39 -9.00 50.85
C SER A 359 -65.88 -10.14 49.98
N LEU A 360 -65.82 -9.95 48.65
CA LEU A 360 -65.24 -10.94 47.74
C LEU A 360 -63.77 -11.19 48.11
N SER A 361 -63.38 -12.45 48.19
CA SER A 361 -61.96 -12.79 48.32
C SER A 361 -61.19 -12.42 47.05
N LYS A 362 -59.89 -12.18 47.19
CA LYS A 362 -58.97 -11.98 46.05
C LYS A 362 -59.04 -13.08 44.98
N VAL A 363 -59.38 -14.32 45.37
CA VAL A 363 -59.49 -15.45 44.43
C VAL A 363 -60.79 -15.35 43.63
N GLN A 364 -61.86 -14.85 44.23
CA GLN A 364 -63.12 -14.59 43.53
C GLN A 364 -62.99 -13.40 42.58
N VAL A 365 -62.37 -12.30 43.01
CA VAL A 365 -62.13 -11.12 42.15
C VAL A 365 -61.21 -11.46 40.97
N ALA A 366 -60.13 -12.21 41.19
CA ALA A 366 -59.25 -12.67 40.11
C ALA A 366 -59.94 -13.63 39.12
N ALA A 367 -61.04 -14.29 39.52
CA ALA A 367 -61.79 -15.21 38.66
C ALA A 367 -62.86 -14.51 37.81
N LEU A 368 -63.23 -13.26 38.11
CA LEU A 368 -64.15 -12.48 37.29
C LEU A 368 -63.60 -12.33 35.87
N THR A 369 -64.46 -12.50 34.88
CA THR A 369 -64.11 -12.24 33.49
C THR A 369 -64.03 -10.74 33.21
N SER A 370 -63.32 -10.33 32.16
CA SER A 370 -63.29 -8.91 31.75
C SER A 370 -64.71 -8.36 31.48
N GLY A 371 -65.61 -9.15 30.90
CA GLY A 371 -67.00 -8.73 30.69
C GLY A 371 -67.77 -8.51 31.99
N GLN A 372 -67.48 -9.31 33.02
CA GLN A 372 -68.05 -9.12 34.36
C GLN A 372 -67.49 -7.87 35.06
N ILE A 373 -66.20 -7.57 34.90
CA ILE A 373 -65.60 -6.33 35.44
C ILE A 373 -66.23 -5.10 34.77
N THR A 374 -66.42 -5.11 33.45
CA THR A 374 -67.07 -3.99 32.73
C THR A 374 -68.55 -3.82 33.09
N SER A 375 -69.24 -4.86 33.55
CA SER A 375 -70.63 -4.74 33.99
C SER A 375 -70.81 -4.18 35.40
N LEU A 376 -69.77 -4.18 36.24
CA LEU A 376 -69.84 -3.58 37.56
C LEU A 376 -69.98 -2.06 37.44
N GLU A 377 -70.77 -1.47 38.33
CA GLU A 377 -70.89 -0.01 38.47
C GLU A 377 -69.61 0.59 39.07
N SER A 378 -69.31 1.84 38.76
CA SER A 378 -68.09 2.51 39.27
C SER A 378 -68.02 2.52 40.81
N THR A 379 -69.15 2.62 41.51
CA THR A 379 -69.17 2.56 42.99
C THR A 379 -68.88 1.16 43.53
N GLN A 380 -69.19 0.11 42.77
CA GLN A 380 -68.84 -1.28 43.09
C GLN A 380 -67.34 -1.52 42.86
N LEU A 381 -66.80 -0.98 41.78
CA LEU A 381 -65.36 -1.05 41.48
C LEU A 381 -64.54 -0.27 42.51
N GLU A 382 -64.98 0.92 42.92
CA GLU A 382 -64.37 1.73 44.00
C GLU A 382 -64.43 1.02 45.36
N ALA A 383 -65.39 0.12 45.58
CA ALA A 383 -65.48 -0.65 46.82
C ALA A 383 -64.46 -1.82 46.88
N LEU A 384 -63.66 -2.06 45.84
CA LEU A 384 -62.59 -3.05 45.86
C LEU A 384 -61.44 -2.59 46.77
N THR A 385 -61.10 -3.41 47.75
CA THR A 385 -59.91 -3.19 48.58
C THR A 385 -58.62 -3.32 47.76
N SER A 386 -57.53 -2.68 48.21
CA SER A 386 -56.19 -2.81 47.62
C SER A 386 -55.74 -4.27 47.43
N SER A 387 -56.12 -5.18 48.34
CA SER A 387 -55.81 -6.63 48.23
C SER A 387 -56.54 -7.32 47.07
N GLN A 388 -57.77 -6.87 46.77
CA GLN A 388 -58.54 -7.34 45.63
C GLN A 388 -58.03 -6.71 44.32
N VAL A 389 -57.73 -5.41 44.31
CA VAL A 389 -57.13 -4.72 43.16
C VAL A 389 -55.79 -5.36 42.77
N ALA A 390 -54.95 -5.73 43.73
CA ALA A 390 -53.69 -6.45 43.50
C ALA A 390 -53.86 -7.84 42.85
N SER A 391 -55.06 -8.42 42.90
CA SER A 391 -55.39 -9.71 42.30
C SER A 391 -55.92 -9.63 40.87
N LEU A 392 -56.26 -8.41 40.40
CA LEU A 392 -56.71 -8.19 39.03
C LEU A 392 -55.59 -8.54 38.05
N SER A 393 -55.96 -9.24 36.98
CA SER A 393 -55.10 -9.54 35.83
C SER A 393 -55.03 -8.35 34.86
N ALA A 394 -54.06 -8.35 33.95
CA ALA A 394 -53.95 -7.31 32.91
C ALA A 394 -55.23 -7.15 32.07
N ALA A 395 -55.92 -8.26 31.75
CA ALA A 395 -57.16 -8.22 30.99
C ALA A 395 -58.34 -7.62 31.78
N GLN A 396 -58.32 -7.76 33.11
CA GLN A 396 -59.33 -7.16 33.98
C GLN A 396 -59.04 -5.68 34.23
N VAL A 397 -57.77 -5.31 34.45
CA VAL A 397 -57.36 -3.89 34.55
C VAL A 397 -57.69 -3.13 33.26
N LYS A 398 -57.49 -3.75 32.08
CA LYS A 398 -57.91 -3.19 30.79
C LYS A 398 -59.41 -3.01 30.64
N ALA A 399 -60.21 -3.79 31.36
CA ALA A 399 -61.66 -3.77 31.27
C ALA A 399 -62.30 -2.67 32.14
N LEU A 400 -61.51 -2.06 33.04
CA LEU A 400 -61.91 -0.87 33.80
C LEU A 400 -61.91 0.35 32.86
N SER A 401 -62.90 1.23 33.02
CA SER A 401 -62.92 2.49 32.30
C SER A 401 -61.90 3.48 32.89
N THR A 402 -61.64 4.55 32.14
CA THR A 402 -60.78 5.66 32.62
C THR A 402 -61.36 6.31 33.88
N ASP A 403 -62.68 6.42 33.97
CA ASP A 403 -63.37 7.02 35.11
C ASP A 403 -63.28 6.12 36.35
N ASP A 404 -63.34 4.79 36.18
CA ASP A 404 -63.19 3.84 37.28
C ASP A 404 -61.78 3.93 37.90
N LEU A 405 -60.75 3.97 37.06
CA LEU A 405 -59.36 4.09 37.52
C LEU A 405 -59.05 5.50 38.05
N ALA A 406 -59.68 6.55 37.54
CA ALA A 406 -59.54 7.89 38.09
C ALA A 406 -60.19 8.01 39.48
N ALA A 407 -61.27 7.27 39.76
CA ALA A 407 -61.94 7.25 41.06
C ALA A 407 -61.15 6.49 42.15
N PHE A 408 -60.25 5.57 41.77
CA PHE A 408 -59.43 4.81 42.73
C PHE A 408 -58.53 5.71 43.57
N ALA A 409 -58.40 5.41 44.86
CA ALA A 409 -57.44 6.04 45.74
C ALA A 409 -55.99 5.68 45.34
N THR A 410 -55.03 6.47 45.81
CA THR A 410 -53.60 6.22 45.54
C THR A 410 -53.14 4.83 45.99
N ASP A 411 -53.70 4.31 47.08
CA ASP A 411 -53.36 2.99 47.61
C ASP A 411 -53.91 1.84 46.74
N GLU A 412 -55.01 2.05 46.03
CA GLU A 412 -55.59 1.08 45.09
C GLU A 412 -54.79 1.07 43.78
N ILE A 413 -54.46 2.24 43.24
CA ILE A 413 -53.57 2.35 42.07
C ILE A 413 -52.19 1.75 42.37
N ALA A 414 -51.61 2.04 43.54
CA ALA A 414 -50.35 1.45 43.99
C ALA A 414 -50.45 -0.06 44.24
N ALA A 415 -51.64 -0.61 44.44
CA ALA A 415 -51.83 -2.04 44.62
C ALA A 415 -51.88 -2.83 43.31
N ILE A 416 -52.09 -2.18 42.15
CA ILE A 416 -52.12 -2.86 40.84
C ILE A 416 -50.82 -3.63 40.63
N ASN A 417 -50.92 -4.94 40.43
CA ASN A 417 -49.74 -5.78 40.27
C ASN A 417 -48.91 -5.35 39.06
N VAL A 418 -47.58 -5.39 39.19
CA VAL A 418 -46.62 -5.06 38.12
C VAL A 418 -46.95 -5.77 36.79
N LYS A 419 -47.42 -7.02 36.83
CA LYS A 419 -47.79 -7.78 35.62
C LYS A 419 -49.08 -7.28 34.96
N SER A 420 -49.96 -6.66 35.73
CA SER A 420 -51.29 -6.19 35.30
C SER A 420 -51.28 -4.77 34.74
N LEU A 421 -50.21 -4.00 34.97
CA LEU A 421 -50.04 -2.65 34.41
C LEU A 421 -50.02 -2.63 32.88
N SER A 422 -49.65 -3.72 32.22
CA SER A 422 -49.77 -3.87 30.76
C SER A 422 -51.22 -3.79 30.25
N GLY A 423 -52.20 -3.91 31.15
CA GLY A 423 -53.61 -3.70 30.87
C GLY A 423 -54.02 -2.24 30.73
N LEU A 424 -53.28 -1.29 31.31
CA LEU A 424 -53.59 0.14 31.16
C LEU A 424 -53.32 0.57 29.72
N ASP A 425 -54.25 1.25 29.07
CA ASP A 425 -53.96 1.89 27.79
C ASP A 425 -53.40 3.31 27.99
N THR A 426 -52.97 3.95 26.90
CA THR A 426 -52.37 5.29 26.96
C THR A 426 -53.37 6.37 27.36
N ALA A 427 -54.64 6.21 26.98
CA ALA A 427 -55.71 7.14 27.37
C ALA A 427 -55.93 7.11 28.88
N THR A 428 -55.93 5.91 29.46
CA THR A 428 -56.02 5.68 30.90
C THR A 428 -54.85 6.31 31.64
N VAL A 429 -53.61 6.08 31.19
CA VAL A 429 -52.43 6.70 31.82
C VAL A 429 -52.51 8.22 31.77
N THR A 430 -53.01 8.80 30.68
CA THR A 430 -53.21 10.26 30.56
C THR A 430 -54.27 10.78 31.55
N SER A 431 -55.33 10.01 31.80
CA SER A 431 -56.44 10.41 32.69
C SER A 431 -56.14 10.32 34.19
N LEU A 432 -55.11 9.55 34.60
CA LEU A 432 -54.73 9.42 36.01
C LEU A 432 -54.21 10.75 36.57
N ALA A 433 -54.57 11.07 37.81
CA ALA A 433 -54.02 12.22 38.50
C ALA A 433 -52.52 12.04 38.80
N SER A 434 -51.76 13.14 38.86
CA SER A 434 -50.33 13.09 39.17
C SER A 434 -50.02 12.40 40.50
N SER A 435 -50.92 12.50 41.50
CA SER A 435 -50.80 11.79 42.78
C SER A 435 -50.95 10.27 42.65
N GLN A 436 -51.82 9.79 41.75
CA GLN A 436 -52.00 8.37 41.47
C GLN A 436 -50.79 7.77 40.75
N ILE A 437 -50.23 8.50 39.77
CA ILE A 437 -48.97 8.13 39.11
C ILE A 437 -47.81 8.13 40.11
N ALA A 438 -47.70 9.16 40.96
CA ALA A 438 -46.65 9.26 41.98
C ALA A 438 -46.73 8.13 43.03
N ALA A 439 -47.91 7.60 43.30
CA ALA A 439 -48.11 6.48 44.24
C ALA A 439 -47.57 5.13 43.71
N LEU A 440 -47.38 4.98 42.40
CA LEU A 440 -46.80 3.76 41.83
C LEU A 440 -45.38 3.54 42.33
N SER A 441 -45.03 2.32 42.74
CA SER A 441 -43.65 2.01 43.11
C SER A 441 -42.67 2.10 41.93
N LYS A 442 -41.38 2.18 42.22
CA LYS A 442 -40.30 2.11 41.21
C LYS A 442 -40.46 0.92 40.25
N ALA A 443 -40.83 -0.25 40.76
CA ALA A 443 -40.98 -1.46 39.96
C ALA A 443 -42.21 -1.40 39.04
N GLN A 444 -43.27 -0.72 39.47
CA GLN A 444 -44.47 -0.48 38.68
C GLN A 444 -44.19 0.51 37.55
N ILE A 445 -43.56 1.65 37.84
CA ILE A 445 -43.13 2.62 36.83
C ILE A 445 -42.20 1.98 35.79
N ALA A 446 -41.23 1.18 36.21
CA ALA A 446 -40.33 0.47 35.30
C ALA A 446 -41.05 -0.56 34.39
N ALA A 447 -42.18 -1.11 34.82
CA ALA A 447 -42.94 -2.10 34.05
C ALA A 447 -43.94 -1.50 33.06
N LEU A 448 -44.19 -0.18 33.10
CA LEU A 448 -44.96 0.50 32.06
C LEU A 448 -44.27 0.34 30.70
N SER A 449 -45.04 0.13 29.65
CA SER A 449 -44.55 0.17 28.27
C SER A 449 -44.07 1.58 27.90
N THR A 450 -43.26 1.66 26.85
CA THR A 450 -42.82 2.96 26.30
C THR A 450 -43.99 3.82 25.82
N GLY A 451 -45.06 3.21 25.29
CA GLY A 451 -46.27 3.93 24.90
C GLY A 451 -47.02 4.53 26.09
N GLN A 452 -47.09 3.80 27.20
CA GLN A 452 -47.70 4.31 28.45
C GLN A 452 -46.87 5.44 29.07
N VAL A 453 -45.54 5.31 29.11
CA VAL A 453 -44.66 6.39 29.60
C VAL A 453 -44.72 7.62 28.68
N ALA A 454 -44.77 7.44 27.37
CA ALA A 454 -44.93 8.54 26.40
C ALA A 454 -46.27 9.29 26.54
N ALA A 455 -47.30 8.63 27.05
CA ALA A 455 -48.61 9.23 27.29
C ALA A 455 -48.67 10.07 28.58
N MET A 456 -47.63 10.01 29.43
CA MET A 456 -47.58 10.82 30.65
C MET A 456 -47.36 12.29 30.31
N GLY A 457 -48.17 13.17 30.90
CA GLY A 457 -47.99 14.62 30.81
C GLY A 457 -46.85 15.15 31.70
N SER A 458 -46.50 16.43 31.52
CA SER A 458 -45.47 17.13 32.31
C SER A 458 -45.71 17.03 33.82
N ASP A 459 -46.95 17.25 34.26
CA ASP A 459 -47.31 17.24 35.68
C ASP A 459 -47.21 15.84 36.30
N GLN A 460 -47.48 14.79 35.51
CA GLN A 460 -47.39 13.41 35.95
C GLN A 460 -45.93 12.96 36.06
N VAL A 461 -45.07 13.36 35.11
CA VAL A 461 -43.62 13.10 35.16
C VAL A 461 -42.96 13.90 36.29
N ALA A 462 -43.33 15.17 36.47
CA ALA A 462 -42.84 16.01 37.55
C ALA A 462 -43.15 15.43 38.95
N ALA A 463 -44.32 14.80 39.10
CA ALA A 463 -44.75 14.19 40.36
C ALA A 463 -43.99 12.90 40.73
N LEU A 464 -43.25 12.28 39.80
CA LEU A 464 -42.39 11.13 40.11
C LEU A 464 -41.22 11.56 41.01
N ASN A 465 -40.85 10.78 42.01
CA ASN A 465 -39.60 11.02 42.73
C ASN A 465 -38.37 10.54 41.94
N SER A 466 -37.18 10.99 42.34
CA SER A 466 -35.90 10.63 41.72
C SER A 466 -35.66 9.11 41.61
N SER A 467 -36.17 8.29 42.53
CA SER A 467 -36.01 6.84 42.47
C SER A 467 -36.90 6.19 41.41
N GLN A 468 -38.10 6.73 41.16
CA GLN A 468 -38.99 6.31 40.08
C GLN A 468 -38.42 6.72 38.71
N ILE A 469 -37.93 7.97 38.58
CA ILE A 469 -37.26 8.44 37.35
C ILE A 469 -36.02 7.61 37.03
N ALA A 470 -35.16 7.34 38.01
CA ALA A 470 -34.02 6.44 37.87
C ALA A 470 -34.42 4.97 37.61
N GLY A 471 -35.68 4.60 37.85
CA GLY A 471 -36.25 3.28 37.57
C GLY A 471 -36.67 3.09 36.11
N LEU A 472 -36.88 4.17 35.34
CA LEU A 472 -37.21 4.09 33.93
C LEU A 472 -36.07 3.45 33.13
N SER A 473 -36.39 2.59 32.18
CA SER A 473 -35.42 2.11 31.21
C SER A 473 -35.03 3.23 30.23
N ALA A 474 -33.86 3.09 29.59
CA ALA A 474 -33.42 3.99 28.53
C ALA A 474 -34.44 4.18 27.41
N LYS A 475 -35.18 3.11 27.04
CA LYS A 475 -36.23 3.19 26.01
C LYS A 475 -37.45 3.98 26.48
N GLN A 476 -37.80 3.90 27.77
CA GLN A 476 -38.90 4.67 28.34
C GLN A 476 -38.53 6.16 28.46
N VAL A 477 -37.28 6.48 28.83
CA VAL A 477 -36.78 7.86 28.84
C VAL A 477 -36.74 8.44 27.42
N ALA A 478 -36.25 7.68 26.44
CA ALA A 478 -36.25 8.08 25.03
C ALA A 478 -37.66 8.25 24.44
N SER A 479 -38.69 7.64 25.04
CA SER A 479 -40.08 7.80 24.61
C SER A 479 -40.84 8.95 25.28
N LEU A 480 -40.26 9.60 26.30
CA LEU A 480 -40.85 10.79 26.89
C LEU A 480 -40.97 11.88 25.83
N THR A 481 -42.11 12.57 25.79
CA THR A 481 -42.25 13.75 24.94
C THR A 481 -41.35 14.88 25.47
N THR A 482 -41.03 15.84 24.61
CA THR A 482 -40.26 17.03 25.01
C THR A 482 -40.97 17.79 26.14
N ASP A 483 -42.29 17.94 26.06
CA ASP A 483 -43.09 18.62 27.09
C ASP A 483 -43.04 17.87 28.43
N ALA A 484 -43.08 16.54 28.41
CA ALA A 484 -42.98 15.73 29.62
C ALA A 484 -41.59 15.80 30.25
N LEU A 485 -40.55 15.91 29.42
CA LEU A 485 -39.15 16.01 29.86
C LEU A 485 -38.86 17.37 30.51
N VAL A 486 -39.42 18.46 29.97
CA VAL A 486 -39.35 19.81 30.57
C VAL A 486 -39.95 19.84 31.98
N GLY A 487 -40.92 18.98 32.29
CA GLY A 487 -41.49 18.85 33.63
C GLY A 487 -40.52 18.30 34.69
N LEU A 488 -39.35 17.79 34.33
CA LEU A 488 -38.38 17.26 35.31
C LEU A 488 -37.75 18.37 36.16
N THR A 489 -37.73 18.18 37.46
CA THR A 489 -36.88 18.99 38.36
C THR A 489 -35.40 18.67 38.15
N THR A 490 -34.52 19.60 38.50
CA THR A 490 -33.07 19.42 38.45
C THR A 490 -32.60 18.19 39.26
N SER A 491 -33.25 17.89 40.38
CA SER A 491 -32.96 16.69 41.18
C SER A 491 -33.39 15.38 40.51
N GLN A 492 -34.42 15.40 39.66
CA GLN A 492 -34.80 14.24 38.85
C GLN A 492 -33.83 14.06 37.67
N VAL A 493 -33.40 15.14 37.01
CA VAL A 493 -32.40 15.08 35.93
C VAL A 493 -31.07 14.56 36.46
N ALA A 494 -30.59 15.06 37.60
CA ALA A 494 -29.39 14.54 38.27
C ALA A 494 -29.50 13.06 38.68
N SER A 495 -30.72 12.53 38.86
CA SER A 495 -30.97 11.12 39.21
C SER A 495 -30.99 10.17 38.02
N LEU A 496 -31.06 10.68 36.77
CA LEU A 496 -30.97 9.85 35.58
C LEU A 496 -29.63 9.12 35.54
N SER A 497 -29.65 7.83 35.26
CA SER A 497 -28.43 7.08 35.00
C SER A 497 -27.78 7.53 33.68
N LYS A 498 -26.47 7.34 33.56
CA LYS A 498 -25.73 7.57 32.30
C LYS A 498 -26.32 6.85 31.09
N VAL A 499 -26.97 5.69 31.28
CA VAL A 499 -27.60 4.92 30.19
C VAL A 499 -28.90 5.59 29.73
N GLN A 500 -29.62 6.23 30.65
CA GLN A 500 -30.82 7.00 30.34
C GLN A 500 -30.46 8.31 29.63
N VAL A 501 -29.45 9.04 30.12
CA VAL A 501 -28.98 10.29 29.49
C VAL A 501 -28.44 10.03 28.09
N ALA A 502 -27.65 8.98 27.88
CA ALA A 502 -27.18 8.58 26.55
C ALA A 502 -28.30 8.16 25.58
N ALA A 503 -29.49 7.83 26.09
CA ALA A 503 -30.64 7.43 25.27
C ALA A 503 -31.55 8.61 24.88
N LEU A 504 -31.37 9.79 25.49
CA LEU A 504 -32.08 10.99 25.09
C LEU A 504 -31.79 11.32 23.61
N THR A 505 -32.82 11.70 22.87
CA THR A 505 -32.66 12.18 21.50
C THR A 505 -32.11 13.61 21.48
N SER A 506 -31.58 14.07 20.34
CA SER A 506 -31.14 15.45 20.20
C SER A 506 -32.28 16.44 20.45
N ASP A 507 -33.50 16.17 19.97
CA ASP A 507 -34.68 17.01 20.18
C ASP A 507 -35.05 17.09 21.67
N GLN A 508 -34.91 15.98 22.41
CA GLN A 508 -35.12 15.95 23.86
C GLN A 508 -34.06 16.78 24.61
N ILE A 509 -32.78 16.71 24.20
CA ILE A 509 -31.72 17.54 24.79
C ILE A 509 -32.00 19.03 24.55
N THR A 510 -32.37 19.42 23.33
CA THR A 510 -32.71 20.82 22.99
C THR A 510 -33.96 21.31 23.73
N SER A 511 -34.88 20.42 24.11
CA SER A 511 -36.06 20.81 24.89
C SER A 511 -35.81 21.04 26.37
N LEU A 512 -34.72 20.50 26.94
CA LEU A 512 -34.38 20.72 28.35
C LEU A 512 -34.03 22.19 28.59
N GLU A 513 -34.43 22.71 29.74
CA GLU A 513 -34.04 24.04 30.20
C GLU A 513 -32.56 24.06 30.61
N SER A 514 -31.89 25.22 30.50
CA SER A 514 -30.47 25.34 30.84
C SER A 514 -30.17 24.93 32.29
N THR A 515 -31.09 25.17 33.24
CA THR A 515 -30.92 24.72 34.64
C THR A 515 -31.03 23.20 34.81
N GLN A 516 -31.77 22.52 33.93
CA GLN A 516 -31.85 21.05 33.88
C GLN A 516 -30.58 20.47 33.28
N LEU A 517 -30.04 21.08 32.23
CA LEU A 517 -28.77 20.69 31.62
C LEU A 517 -27.60 20.90 32.58
N GLU A 518 -27.57 22.02 33.33
CA GLU A 518 -26.59 22.30 34.39
C GLU A 518 -26.69 21.29 35.56
N ALA A 519 -27.86 20.68 35.77
CA ALA A 519 -28.03 19.65 36.80
C ALA A 519 -27.42 18.28 36.42
N LEU A 520 -26.90 18.12 35.19
CA LEU A 520 -26.22 16.90 34.76
C LEU A 520 -24.86 16.75 35.46
N THR A 521 -24.67 15.65 36.15
CA THR A 521 -23.37 15.29 36.72
C THR A 521 -22.33 15.01 35.61
N SER A 522 -21.04 15.19 35.92
CA SER A 522 -19.92 14.83 35.02
C SER A 522 -20.03 13.40 34.44
N SER A 523 -20.54 12.43 35.22
CA SER A 523 -20.74 11.05 34.76
C SER A 523 -21.82 10.93 33.68
N GLN A 524 -22.86 11.76 33.75
CA GLN A 524 -23.91 11.84 32.75
C GLN A 524 -23.43 12.61 31.52
N VAL A 525 -22.72 13.74 31.69
CA VAL A 525 -22.12 14.49 30.58
C VAL A 525 -21.15 13.62 29.77
N ALA A 526 -20.35 12.78 30.43
CA ALA A 526 -19.45 11.83 29.77
C ALA A 526 -20.16 10.76 28.91
N SER A 527 -21.47 10.59 29.09
CA SER A 527 -22.29 9.64 28.32
C SER A 527 -22.98 10.25 27.11
N LEU A 528 -22.96 11.59 26.98
CA LEU A 528 -23.50 12.28 25.81
C LEU A 528 -22.73 11.89 24.54
N SER A 529 -23.47 11.67 23.47
CA SER A 529 -22.96 11.43 22.12
C SER A 529 -22.63 12.74 21.40
N ALA A 530 -21.89 12.68 20.28
CA ALA A 530 -21.59 13.85 19.47
C ALA A 530 -22.86 14.59 18.99
N ALA A 531 -23.93 13.86 18.63
CA ALA A 531 -25.19 14.47 18.20
C ALA A 531 -25.94 15.17 19.35
N GLN A 532 -25.80 14.67 20.58
CA GLN A 532 -26.38 15.30 21.76
C GLN A 532 -25.58 16.52 22.20
N VAL A 533 -24.23 16.45 22.19
CA VAL A 533 -23.37 17.61 22.45
C VAL A 533 -23.61 18.72 21.44
N LYS A 534 -23.83 18.39 20.16
CA LYS A 534 -24.21 19.36 19.12
C LYS A 534 -25.57 20.01 19.36
N ALA A 535 -26.48 19.32 20.07
CA ALA A 535 -27.83 19.80 20.33
C ALA A 535 -27.90 20.77 21.52
N LEU A 536 -26.83 20.87 22.32
CA LEU A 536 -26.68 21.87 23.37
C LEU A 536 -26.44 23.24 22.74
N SER A 537 -27.05 24.29 23.29
CA SER A 537 -26.77 25.65 22.87
C SER A 537 -25.40 26.12 23.38
N THR A 538 -24.91 27.23 22.82
CA THR A 538 -23.68 27.87 23.29
C THR A 538 -23.79 28.33 24.75
N ASP A 539 -24.98 28.77 25.15
CA ASP A 539 -25.25 29.24 26.51
C ASP A 539 -25.29 28.08 27.51
N ASP A 540 -25.82 26.92 27.10
CA ASP A 540 -25.82 25.71 27.95
C ASP A 540 -24.40 25.23 28.25
N LEU A 541 -23.55 25.20 27.23
CA LEU A 541 -22.15 24.80 27.39
C LEU A 541 -21.31 25.87 28.11
N ALA A 542 -21.66 27.16 27.97
CA ALA A 542 -21.01 28.23 28.74
C ALA A 542 -21.38 28.16 30.24
N ALA A 543 -22.58 27.68 30.58
CA ALA A 543 -23.01 27.50 31.96
C ALA A 543 -22.35 26.30 32.66
N PHE A 544 -21.87 25.29 31.92
CA PHE A 544 -21.21 24.12 32.49
C PHE A 544 -19.94 24.48 33.27
N ALA A 545 -19.77 23.84 34.43
CA ALA A 545 -18.54 23.90 35.20
C ALA A 545 -17.36 23.24 34.45
N THR A 546 -16.14 23.57 34.86
CA THR A 546 -14.92 23.01 34.25
C THR A 546 -14.88 21.48 34.31
N ASP A 547 -15.41 20.87 35.37
CA ASP A 547 -15.46 19.41 35.54
C ASP A 547 -16.48 18.73 34.61
N GLU A 548 -17.53 19.44 34.18
CA GLU A 548 -18.52 18.95 33.22
C GLU A 548 -17.96 19.04 31.79
N ILE A 549 -17.34 20.16 31.44
CA ILE A 549 -16.62 20.30 30.15
C ILE A 549 -15.50 19.26 30.03
N ALA A 550 -14.70 19.07 31.08
CA ALA A 550 -13.67 18.04 31.14
C ALA A 550 -14.24 16.61 31.06
N ALA A 551 -15.51 16.40 31.38
CA ALA A 551 -16.13 15.09 31.30
C ALA A 551 -16.62 14.72 29.90
N ILE A 552 -16.76 15.68 28.97
CA ILE A 552 -17.21 15.42 27.59
C ILE A 552 -16.30 14.37 26.93
N ASN A 553 -16.89 13.24 26.50
CA ASN A 553 -16.09 12.17 25.91
C ASN A 553 -15.34 12.63 24.65
N VAL A 554 -14.10 12.17 24.48
CA VAL A 554 -13.24 12.47 23.31
C VAL A 554 -13.97 12.26 21.98
N LYS A 555 -14.82 11.23 21.86
CA LYS A 555 -15.59 10.97 20.63
C LYS A 555 -16.71 11.99 20.38
N SER A 556 -17.24 12.57 21.44
CA SER A 556 -18.37 13.50 21.42
C SER A 556 -17.96 14.94 21.14
N LEU A 557 -16.67 15.28 21.28
CA LEU A 557 -16.13 16.60 20.94
C LEU A 557 -16.35 16.99 19.48
N SER A 558 -16.47 16.02 18.57
CA SER A 558 -16.84 16.29 17.16
C SER A 558 -18.23 16.93 17.01
N GLY A 559 -19.05 16.89 18.06
CA GLY A 559 -20.33 17.58 18.14
C GLY A 559 -20.23 19.09 18.40
N LEU A 560 -19.13 19.58 18.97
CA LEU A 560 -18.93 21.01 19.20
C LEU A 560 -18.73 21.71 17.86
N ASP A 561 -19.55 22.69 17.51
CA ASP A 561 -19.28 23.52 16.34
C ASP A 561 -18.25 24.62 16.67
N THR A 562 -17.80 25.32 15.64
CA THR A 562 -16.78 26.38 15.80
C THR A 562 -17.31 27.56 16.62
N ALA A 563 -18.60 27.90 16.52
CA ALA A 563 -19.19 29.00 17.27
C ALA A 563 -19.19 28.71 18.79
N THR A 564 -19.48 27.45 19.14
CA THR A 564 -19.43 26.93 20.50
C THR A 564 -18.01 26.95 21.05
N VAL A 565 -17.01 26.52 20.27
CA VAL A 565 -15.61 26.59 20.72
C VAL A 565 -15.20 28.04 20.99
N THR A 566 -15.62 29.00 20.15
CA THR A 566 -15.36 30.43 20.38
C THR A 566 -16.06 30.97 21.63
N SER A 567 -17.24 30.47 22.00
CA SER A 567 -18.01 30.96 23.15
C SER A 567 -17.57 30.39 24.51
N LEU A 568 -16.81 29.28 24.52
CA LEU A 568 -16.30 28.69 25.76
C LEU A 568 -15.33 29.64 26.47
N ALA A 569 -15.40 29.72 27.81
CA ALA A 569 -14.42 30.47 28.58
C ALA A 569 -13.04 29.81 28.52
N SER A 570 -11.97 30.59 28.66
CA SER A 570 -10.60 30.06 28.64
C SER A 570 -10.35 29.01 29.73
N SER A 571 -11.01 29.11 30.89
CA SER A 571 -10.96 28.10 31.96
C SER A 571 -11.60 26.77 31.56
N GLN A 572 -12.67 26.79 30.75
CA GLN A 572 -13.34 25.59 30.24
C GLN A 572 -12.48 24.88 29.19
N ILE A 573 -11.84 25.64 28.29
CA ILE A 573 -10.84 25.10 27.35
C ILE A 573 -9.63 24.52 28.09
N ALA A 574 -9.12 25.22 29.10
CA ALA A 574 -8.00 24.75 29.92
C ALA A 574 -8.33 23.44 30.68
N ALA A 575 -9.59 23.25 31.08
CA ALA A 575 -10.05 22.05 31.78
C ALA A 575 -10.07 20.79 30.90
N LEU A 576 -10.10 20.92 29.57
CA LEU A 576 -10.04 19.79 28.64
C LEU A 576 -8.72 19.03 28.81
N SER A 577 -8.76 17.71 28.93
CA SER A 577 -7.54 16.89 28.95
C SER A 577 -6.74 16.99 27.65
N LYS A 578 -5.46 16.61 27.72
CA LYS A 578 -4.58 16.46 26.54
C LYS A 578 -5.22 15.65 25.40
N ALA A 579 -5.90 14.55 25.73
CA ALA A 579 -6.55 13.69 24.74
C ALA A 579 -7.78 14.34 24.09
N GLN A 580 -8.52 15.16 24.85
CA GLN A 580 -9.66 15.92 24.35
C GLN A 580 -9.19 17.04 23.40
N ILE A 581 -8.19 17.82 23.80
CA ILE A 581 -7.59 18.85 22.92
C ILE A 581 -7.05 18.23 21.62
N ALA A 582 -6.35 17.10 21.70
CA ALA A 582 -5.82 16.40 20.53
C ALA A 582 -6.92 15.86 19.58
N ALA A 583 -8.14 15.65 20.06
CA ALA A 583 -9.25 15.15 19.26
C ALA A 583 -10.10 16.24 18.60
N LEU A 584 -9.88 17.52 18.94
CA LEU A 584 -10.52 18.63 18.24
C LEU A 584 -10.12 18.63 16.75
N SER A 585 -11.08 18.88 15.87
CA SER A 585 -10.81 19.09 14.45
C SER A 585 -9.99 20.37 14.23
N THR A 586 -9.33 20.49 13.08
CA THR A 586 -8.60 21.70 12.70
C THR A 586 -9.51 22.93 12.63
N GLY A 587 -10.78 22.77 12.25
CA GLY A 587 -11.76 23.87 12.25
C GLY A 587 -12.09 24.36 13.67
N GLN A 588 -12.23 23.43 14.62
CA GLN A 588 -12.46 23.77 16.04
C GLN A 588 -11.23 24.47 16.65
N VAL A 589 -10.02 23.98 16.37
CA VAL A 589 -8.77 24.63 16.83
C VAL A 589 -8.60 26.02 16.22
N ALA A 590 -8.94 26.20 14.93
CA ALA A 590 -8.91 27.50 14.26
C ALA A 590 -9.92 28.51 14.84
N ALA A 591 -11.00 28.03 15.47
CA ALA A 591 -12.02 28.87 16.10
C ALA A 591 -11.62 29.36 17.51
N MET A 592 -10.52 28.86 18.06
CA MET A 592 -10.01 29.31 19.37
C MET A 592 -9.44 30.73 19.27
N GLY A 593 -9.79 31.59 20.22
CA GLY A 593 -9.19 32.92 20.38
C GLY A 593 -7.85 32.89 21.11
N SER A 594 -7.14 34.03 21.13
CA SER A 594 -5.84 34.17 21.82
C SER A 594 -5.89 33.79 23.30
N ASP A 595 -6.94 34.22 24.02
CA ASP A 595 -7.08 33.95 25.45
C ASP A 595 -7.30 32.46 25.73
N GLN A 596 -7.96 31.74 24.82
CA GLN A 596 -8.21 30.31 24.93
C GLN A 596 -6.95 29.51 24.62
N VAL A 597 -6.17 29.94 23.60
CA VAL A 597 -4.86 29.34 23.28
C VAL A 597 -3.87 29.56 24.42
N GLY A 598 -3.85 30.75 25.02
CA GLY A 598 -2.96 31.08 26.15
C GLY A 598 -3.31 30.35 27.45
N ALA A 599 -4.55 29.89 27.59
CA ALA A 599 -4.97 29.07 28.74
C ALA A 599 -4.61 27.58 28.59
N LEU A 600 -4.14 27.14 27.41
CA LEU A 600 -3.66 25.77 27.23
C LEU A 600 -2.35 25.56 27.97
N SER A 601 -2.27 24.47 28.74
CA SER A 601 -1.02 24.00 29.33
C SER A 601 -0.03 23.51 28.27
N SER A 602 1.25 23.52 28.61
CA SER A 602 2.34 22.95 27.80
C SER A 602 2.07 21.50 27.38
N ALA A 603 1.44 20.69 28.23
CA ALA A 603 1.09 19.31 27.91
C ALA A 603 -0.04 19.19 26.87
N GLN A 604 -1.02 20.11 26.89
CA GLN A 604 -2.09 20.20 25.88
C GLN A 604 -1.52 20.68 24.54
N ILE A 605 -0.67 21.72 24.54
CA ILE A 605 0.01 22.22 23.33
C ILE A 605 0.86 21.12 22.69
N ALA A 606 1.68 20.41 23.47
CA ALA A 606 2.46 19.26 22.98
C ALA A 606 1.59 18.07 22.51
N GLY A 607 0.30 18.04 22.88
CA GLY A 607 -0.66 17.03 22.43
C GLY A 607 -1.29 17.31 21.07
N LEU A 608 -1.25 18.55 20.59
CA LEU A 608 -1.77 18.92 19.28
C LEU A 608 -0.97 18.27 18.15
N SER A 609 -1.63 17.88 17.07
CA SER A 609 -0.95 17.49 15.84
C SER A 609 -0.40 18.71 15.10
N ALA A 610 0.57 18.48 14.21
CA ALA A 610 1.11 19.53 13.34
C ALA A 610 0.03 20.27 12.53
N LYS A 611 -1.01 19.54 12.08
CA LYS A 611 -2.14 20.14 11.35
C LYS A 611 -3.03 21.02 12.22
N GLN A 612 -3.20 20.67 13.50
CA GLN A 612 -3.95 21.49 14.44
C GLN A 612 -3.18 22.77 14.81
N VAL A 613 -1.86 22.66 15.05
CA VAL A 613 -1.01 23.85 15.27
C VAL A 613 -1.00 24.76 14.03
N ALA A 614 -0.89 24.19 12.83
CA ALA A 614 -1.00 24.94 11.58
C ALA A 614 -2.39 25.59 11.35
N ALA A 615 -3.43 25.13 12.07
CA ALA A 615 -4.78 25.67 11.97
C ALA A 615 -5.03 26.87 12.88
N PHE A 616 -4.16 27.17 13.85
CA PHE A 616 -4.26 28.41 14.61
C PHE A 616 -4.25 29.61 13.66
N THR A 617 -5.11 30.58 13.90
CA THR A 617 -5.03 31.86 13.19
C THR A 617 -3.78 32.62 13.67
N THR A 618 -3.36 33.62 12.90
CA THR A 618 -2.28 34.53 13.33
C THR A 618 -2.64 35.27 14.62
N ASP A 619 -3.92 35.57 14.84
CA ASP A 619 -4.38 36.24 16.07
C ASP A 619 -4.37 35.28 17.28
N ALA A 620 -4.75 34.02 17.07
CA ALA A 620 -4.82 33.03 18.14
C ALA A 620 -3.42 32.59 18.63
N ILE A 621 -2.46 32.45 17.72
CA ILE A 621 -1.14 31.91 18.05
C ILE A 621 -0.32 32.83 18.95
N VAL A 622 -0.56 34.15 18.91
CA VAL A 622 0.04 35.13 19.84
C VAL A 622 -0.42 34.90 21.29
N GLY A 623 -1.50 34.13 21.49
CA GLY A 623 -1.92 33.73 22.83
C GLY A 623 -0.94 32.77 23.53
N LEU A 624 -0.07 32.08 22.80
CA LEU A 624 0.85 31.09 23.41
C LEU A 624 1.77 31.72 24.45
N THR A 625 1.87 31.13 25.63
CA THR A 625 2.92 31.53 26.59
C THR A 625 4.30 31.10 26.09
N THR A 626 5.37 31.69 26.61
CA THR A 626 6.75 31.25 26.32
C THR A 626 6.97 29.77 26.65
N GLU A 627 6.40 29.28 27.76
CA GLU A 627 6.37 27.85 28.11
C GLU A 627 5.58 27.01 27.09
N GLY A 628 4.49 27.56 26.55
CA GLY A 628 3.70 26.96 25.47
C GLY A 628 4.51 26.83 24.18
N VAL A 629 5.23 27.89 23.78
CA VAL A 629 6.12 27.86 22.60
C VAL A 629 7.23 26.83 22.79
N ALA A 630 7.89 26.80 23.96
CA ALA A 630 8.92 25.80 24.26
C ALA A 630 8.38 24.35 24.25
N ALA A 631 7.07 24.15 24.48
CA ALA A 631 6.42 22.85 24.45
C ALA A 631 6.03 22.35 23.04
N ILE A 632 6.10 23.20 22.00
CA ILE A 632 5.82 22.80 20.62
C ILE A 632 6.88 21.79 20.15
N SER A 633 6.48 20.59 19.74
CA SER A 633 7.40 19.60 19.19
C SER A 633 7.96 20.00 17.82
N ASN A 634 9.10 19.42 17.44
CA ASN A 634 9.73 19.67 16.13
C ASN A 634 8.79 19.40 14.95
N ALA A 635 7.90 18.40 15.04
CA ALA A 635 6.93 18.10 14.00
C ALA A 635 5.82 19.15 13.89
N GLN A 636 5.50 19.83 15.00
CA GLN A 636 4.56 20.94 15.00
C GLN A 636 5.22 22.23 14.48
N ILE A 637 6.49 22.48 14.81
CA ILE A 637 7.27 23.61 14.25
C ILE A 637 7.31 23.56 12.73
N THR A 638 7.53 22.40 12.12
CA THR A 638 7.52 22.28 10.64
C THR A 638 6.13 22.50 10.02
N GLY A 639 5.06 22.39 10.82
CA GLY A 639 3.69 22.67 10.40
C GLY A 639 3.31 24.15 10.46
N LEU A 640 4.04 24.97 11.23
CA LEU A 640 3.77 26.41 11.33
C LEU A 640 3.92 27.10 9.98
N THR A 641 3.01 28.00 9.66
CA THR A 641 3.13 28.88 8.49
C THR A 641 4.08 30.03 8.82
N SER A 642 4.70 30.63 7.79
CA SER A 642 5.51 31.85 7.96
C SER A 642 4.71 32.99 8.60
N GLY A 643 3.43 33.16 8.23
CA GLY A 643 2.57 34.18 8.82
C GLY A 643 2.30 33.96 10.32
N GLN A 644 2.13 32.71 10.75
CA GLN A 644 2.00 32.39 12.17
C GLN A 644 3.30 32.65 12.95
N LEU A 645 4.45 32.34 12.36
CA LEU A 645 5.74 32.56 13.02
C LEU A 645 6.07 34.06 13.12
N SER A 646 5.76 34.86 12.09
CA SER A 646 5.89 36.33 12.13
C SER A 646 4.88 37.01 13.04
N ALA A 647 3.79 36.34 13.43
CA ALA A 647 2.81 36.88 14.37
C ALA A 647 3.25 36.72 15.84
N LEU A 648 4.15 35.78 16.13
CA LEU A 648 4.73 35.64 17.47
C LEU A 648 5.52 36.91 17.83
N ASP A 649 5.44 37.31 19.10
CA ASP A 649 6.30 38.35 19.63
C ASP A 649 7.74 37.83 19.86
N THR A 650 8.66 38.77 20.03
CA THR A 650 10.09 38.46 20.19
C THR A 650 10.40 37.63 21.44
N SER A 651 9.58 37.73 22.51
CA SER A 651 9.75 36.90 23.71
C SER A 651 9.31 35.45 23.45
N GLN A 652 8.24 35.26 22.68
CA GLN A 652 7.78 33.95 22.23
C GLN A 652 8.80 33.29 21.30
N VAL A 653 9.36 34.04 20.34
CA VAL A 653 10.43 33.51 19.48
C VAL A 653 11.69 33.16 20.27
N SER A 654 12.06 33.97 21.27
CA SER A 654 13.19 33.68 22.17
C SER A 654 13.00 32.44 23.05
N ALA A 655 11.76 31.94 23.19
CA ALA A 655 11.46 30.72 23.93
C ALA A 655 11.62 29.44 23.09
N LEU A 656 11.94 29.57 21.79
CA LEU A 656 12.29 28.41 20.95
C LEU A 656 13.59 27.76 21.45
N THR A 657 13.54 26.46 21.67
CA THR A 657 14.72 25.66 21.99
C THR A 657 15.57 25.41 20.74
N SER A 658 16.87 25.10 20.92
CA SER A 658 17.76 24.76 19.80
C SER A 658 17.24 23.60 18.93
N SER A 659 16.53 22.63 19.54
CA SER A 659 15.89 21.53 18.81
C SER A 659 14.78 22.02 17.88
N GLN A 660 13.95 22.96 18.34
CA GLN A 660 12.90 23.57 17.54
C GLN A 660 13.47 24.48 16.45
N VAL A 661 14.52 25.26 16.75
CA VAL A 661 15.25 26.07 15.75
C VAL A 661 15.82 25.18 14.63
N SER A 662 16.34 23.99 14.97
CA SER A 662 16.82 23.02 13.97
C SER A 662 15.72 22.47 13.06
N ALA A 663 14.46 22.54 13.49
CA ALA A 663 13.30 22.08 12.74
C ALA A 663 12.73 23.15 11.78
N LEU A 664 13.12 24.43 11.93
CA LEU A 664 12.68 25.51 11.05
C LEU A 664 13.12 25.26 9.61
N SER A 665 12.20 25.46 8.67
CA SER A 665 12.49 25.48 7.23
C SER A 665 13.11 26.81 6.80
N ALA A 666 13.69 26.86 5.59
CA ALA A 666 14.26 28.09 5.02
C ALA A 666 13.24 29.24 4.97
N THR A 667 12.00 28.97 4.54
CA THR A 667 10.94 29.98 4.44
C THR A 667 10.47 30.48 5.80
N GLN A 668 10.42 29.60 6.80
CA GLN A 668 10.06 29.98 8.17
C GLN A 668 11.16 30.86 8.80
N LEU A 669 12.43 30.44 8.65
CA LEU A 669 13.56 31.19 9.18
C LEU A 669 13.67 32.59 8.55
N GLY A 670 13.43 32.71 7.24
CA GLY A 670 13.41 33.99 6.53
C GLY A 670 12.22 34.90 6.85
N SER A 671 11.17 34.37 7.51
CA SER A 671 10.00 35.17 7.93
C SER A 671 10.12 35.77 9.35
N LEU A 672 11.14 35.36 10.11
CA LEU A 672 11.46 35.99 11.40
C LEU A 672 11.97 37.41 11.20
N SER A 673 11.73 38.31 12.15
CA SER A 673 12.32 39.64 12.12
C SER A 673 13.82 39.60 12.46
N THR A 674 14.53 40.70 12.21
CA THR A 674 15.92 40.86 12.68
C THR A 674 16.02 40.82 14.20
N ASP A 675 15.01 41.37 14.90
CA ASP A 675 14.95 41.38 16.37
C ASP A 675 14.78 39.97 16.92
N ASP A 676 13.99 39.13 16.24
CA ASP A 676 13.80 37.73 16.60
C ASP A 676 15.11 36.93 16.47
N ILE A 677 15.80 37.06 15.33
CA ILE A 677 17.12 36.43 15.12
C ILE A 677 18.16 36.99 16.11
N ALA A 678 18.06 38.26 16.49
CA ALA A 678 18.91 38.87 17.50
C ALA A 678 18.69 38.28 18.91
N THR A 679 17.55 37.63 19.19
CA THR A 679 17.36 36.91 20.46
C THR A 679 17.98 35.52 20.51
N PHE A 680 18.26 34.88 19.36
CA PHE A 680 18.81 33.53 19.36
C PHE A 680 20.16 33.44 20.08
N THR A 681 20.32 32.45 20.94
CA THR A 681 21.60 32.11 21.57
C THR A 681 22.60 31.56 20.55
N THR A 682 23.88 31.49 20.91
CA THR A 682 24.90 30.85 20.06
C THR A 682 24.57 29.38 19.78
N ASP A 683 23.97 28.67 20.73
CA ASP A 683 23.56 27.27 20.57
C ASP A 683 22.38 27.11 19.60
N GLU A 684 21.42 28.04 19.63
CA GLU A 684 20.32 28.10 18.66
C GLU A 684 20.81 28.41 17.25
N VAL A 685 21.72 29.38 17.08
CA VAL A 685 22.36 29.68 15.78
C VAL A 685 23.14 28.46 15.26
N ALA A 686 23.89 27.78 16.13
CA ALA A 686 24.60 26.53 15.81
C ALA A 686 23.67 25.33 15.52
N ALA A 687 22.40 25.43 15.90
CA ALA A 687 21.38 24.40 15.65
C ALA A 687 20.59 24.60 14.36
N ILE A 688 20.66 25.78 13.71
CA ILE A 688 19.99 26.03 12.42
C ILE A 688 20.40 24.96 11.40
N ALA A 689 19.44 24.25 10.82
CA ALA A 689 19.75 23.20 9.84
C ALA A 689 20.45 23.80 8.61
N VAL A 690 21.47 23.09 8.08
CA VAL A 690 22.26 23.51 6.91
C VAL A 690 21.38 23.90 5.71
N LYS A 691 20.32 23.11 5.45
CA LYS A 691 19.37 23.36 4.35
C LYS A 691 18.48 24.60 4.53
N SER A 692 18.39 25.14 5.75
CA SER A 692 17.52 26.26 6.09
C SER A 692 18.27 27.59 6.10
N LEU A 693 19.61 27.57 6.16
CA LEU A 693 20.44 28.75 6.35
C LEU A 693 20.38 29.73 5.16
N SER A 694 20.22 29.22 3.94
CA SER A 694 20.01 30.06 2.75
C SER A 694 18.68 30.81 2.76
N GLY A 695 17.77 30.47 3.68
CA GLY A 695 16.52 31.20 3.91
C GLY A 695 16.68 32.48 4.72
N LEU A 696 17.81 32.67 5.42
CA LEU A 696 18.08 33.93 6.11
C LEU A 696 18.15 35.08 5.11
N THR A 697 17.47 36.18 5.39
CA THR A 697 17.61 37.41 4.61
C THR A 697 18.96 38.06 4.86
N THR A 698 19.39 38.91 3.94
CA THR A 698 20.60 39.71 4.07
C THR A 698 20.60 40.58 5.33
N ASP A 699 19.45 41.15 5.69
CA ASP A 699 19.30 41.99 6.88
C ASP A 699 19.46 41.15 8.16
N GLN A 700 18.86 39.96 8.21
CA GLN A 700 19.02 39.03 9.34
C GLN A 700 20.49 38.61 9.51
N VAL A 701 21.20 38.28 8.42
CA VAL A 701 22.63 37.92 8.50
C VAL A 701 23.49 39.10 8.98
N SER A 702 23.21 40.31 8.49
CA SER A 702 23.93 41.52 8.92
C SER A 702 23.71 41.86 10.40
N SER A 703 22.56 41.50 10.97
CA SER A 703 22.25 41.72 12.39
C SER A 703 22.91 40.72 13.36
N LEU A 704 23.52 39.64 12.85
CA LEU A 704 24.20 38.67 13.72
C LEU A 704 25.44 39.30 14.36
N THR A 705 25.66 39.08 15.64
CA THR A 705 26.93 39.47 16.29
C THR A 705 28.07 38.54 15.86
N SER A 706 29.33 38.98 16.01
CA SER A 706 30.50 38.15 15.71
C SER A 706 30.46 36.78 16.42
N ASP A 707 30.01 36.73 17.68
CA ASP A 707 29.90 35.47 18.44
C ASP A 707 28.88 34.51 17.82
N LYS A 708 27.75 35.03 17.28
CA LYS A 708 26.74 34.21 16.63
C LYS A 708 27.22 33.67 15.29
N VAL A 709 27.91 34.48 14.50
CA VAL A 709 28.53 34.02 13.24
C VAL A 709 29.62 32.97 13.54
N ALA A 710 30.42 33.17 14.59
CA ALA A 710 31.42 32.22 15.04
C ALA A 710 30.82 30.91 15.60
N ALA A 711 29.58 30.91 16.08
CA ALA A 711 28.89 29.70 16.53
C ALA A 711 28.45 28.77 15.38
N LEU A 712 28.39 29.26 14.13
CA LEU A 712 28.02 28.46 12.97
C LEU A 712 29.07 27.36 12.70
N LYS A 713 28.64 26.13 12.51
CA LYS A 713 29.52 25.01 12.14
C LYS A 713 30.03 25.18 10.71
N THR A 714 31.12 24.50 10.38
CA THR A 714 31.76 24.54 9.04
C THR A 714 30.78 24.24 7.90
N ALA A 715 29.91 23.24 8.06
CA ALA A 715 28.88 22.91 7.06
C ALA A 715 27.79 24.00 6.91
N GLN A 716 27.50 24.75 7.98
CA GLN A 716 26.58 25.89 7.93
C GLN A 716 27.24 27.07 7.21
N ILE A 717 28.49 27.41 7.54
CA ILE A 717 29.25 28.45 6.83
C ILE A 717 29.31 28.19 5.31
N ALA A 718 29.58 26.95 4.91
CA ALA A 718 29.59 26.54 3.49
C ALA A 718 28.23 26.67 2.78
N ALA A 719 27.13 26.67 3.53
CA ALA A 719 25.76 26.74 3.00
C ALA A 719 25.19 28.16 2.90
N LEU A 720 25.89 29.18 3.45
CA LEU A 720 25.54 30.57 3.21
C LEU A 720 25.64 30.91 1.71
N SER A 721 24.75 31.75 1.21
CA SER A 721 24.88 32.29 -0.15
C SER A 721 26.05 33.29 -0.24
N THR A 722 26.49 33.58 -1.47
CA THR A 722 27.52 34.60 -1.70
C THR A 722 27.09 35.98 -1.22
N ASP A 723 25.80 36.31 -1.37
CA ASP A 723 25.25 37.61 -0.95
C ASP A 723 25.20 37.74 0.57
N GLN A 724 24.88 36.65 1.28
CA GLN A 724 24.94 36.59 2.74
C GLN A 724 26.38 36.73 3.25
N VAL A 725 27.37 36.08 2.62
CA VAL A 725 28.79 36.18 3.02
C VAL A 725 29.37 37.56 2.71
N HIS A 726 28.99 38.18 1.58
CA HIS A 726 29.45 39.52 1.19
C HIS A 726 29.09 40.60 2.24
N LEU A 727 27.95 40.43 2.93
CA LEU A 727 27.44 41.37 3.92
C LEU A 727 27.95 41.09 5.34
N LEU A 728 28.73 40.03 5.55
CA LEU A 728 29.42 39.82 6.82
C LEU A 728 30.52 40.88 6.97
N GLY A 729 30.40 41.71 8.00
CA GLY A 729 31.38 42.71 8.35
C GLY A 729 32.72 42.11 8.77
N SER A 730 33.77 42.91 8.72
CA SER A 730 35.14 42.46 8.96
C SER A 730 35.32 41.85 10.36
N SER A 731 34.61 42.32 11.39
CA SER A 731 34.67 41.70 12.74
C SER A 731 33.97 40.34 12.82
N GLN A 732 32.99 40.04 11.96
CA GLN A 732 32.30 38.76 11.92
C GLN A 732 33.16 37.71 11.22
N ILE A 733 33.77 38.06 10.08
CA ILE A 733 34.66 37.15 9.34
C ILE A 733 35.96 36.90 10.09
N THR A 734 36.59 37.93 10.67
CA THR A 734 37.83 37.75 11.43
C THR A 734 37.62 37.00 12.74
N GLY A 735 36.40 37.01 13.31
CA GLY A 735 36.01 36.19 14.46
C GLY A 735 35.84 34.69 14.16
N LEU A 736 35.86 34.26 12.89
CA LEU A 736 35.74 32.85 12.53
C LEU A 736 37.02 32.06 12.85
N ALA A 737 36.89 30.82 13.29
CA ALA A 737 38.03 29.90 13.37
C ALA A 737 38.58 29.55 11.98
N SER A 738 39.86 29.17 11.91
CA SER A 738 40.51 28.79 10.64
C SER A 738 39.76 27.68 9.90
N SER A 739 39.19 26.70 10.62
CA SER A 739 38.37 25.63 10.02
C SER A 739 37.07 26.12 9.39
N GLN A 740 36.46 27.19 9.91
CA GLN A 740 35.28 27.83 9.33
C GLN A 740 35.64 28.63 8.08
N ILE A 741 36.80 29.33 8.09
CA ILE A 741 37.34 29.99 6.90
C ILE A 741 37.65 28.97 5.80
N SER A 742 38.27 27.83 6.13
CA SER A 742 38.51 26.73 5.18
C SER A 742 37.23 26.13 4.59
N ALA A 743 36.09 26.27 5.30
CA ALA A 743 34.81 25.73 4.86
C ALA A 743 34.08 26.63 3.84
N LEU A 744 34.49 27.90 3.70
CA LEU A 744 33.95 28.78 2.66
C LEU A 744 34.20 28.18 1.27
N THR A 745 33.22 28.23 0.40
CA THR A 745 33.40 27.88 -1.00
C THR A 745 34.26 28.94 -1.72
N ALA A 746 34.90 28.56 -2.81
CA ALA A 746 35.65 29.49 -3.67
C ALA A 746 34.86 30.76 -4.04
N LYS A 747 33.57 30.60 -4.37
CA LYS A 747 32.70 31.73 -4.71
C LYS A 747 32.41 32.65 -3.52
N GLN A 748 32.27 32.10 -2.32
CA GLN A 748 32.08 32.89 -1.11
C GLN A 748 33.35 33.66 -0.73
N VAL A 749 34.54 33.06 -0.89
CA VAL A 749 35.84 33.75 -0.69
C VAL A 749 36.02 34.89 -1.69
N ALA A 750 35.71 34.66 -2.97
CA ALA A 750 35.73 35.71 -3.99
C ALA A 750 34.75 36.87 -3.71
N ALA A 751 33.69 36.63 -2.94
CA ALA A 751 32.69 37.63 -2.58
C ALA A 751 33.08 38.49 -1.36
N LEU A 752 34.15 38.13 -0.62
CA LEU A 752 34.65 38.93 0.51
C LEU A 752 35.14 40.31 0.01
N THR A 753 35.00 41.34 0.83
CA THR A 753 35.60 42.64 0.53
C THR A 753 37.11 42.61 0.75
N THR A 754 37.85 43.51 0.11
CA THR A 754 39.31 43.66 0.31
C THR A 754 39.64 43.97 1.77
N ASP A 755 38.87 44.81 2.44
CA ASP A 755 39.06 45.15 3.87
C ASP A 755 38.91 43.92 4.79
N THR A 756 37.98 43.03 4.44
CA THR A 756 37.77 41.79 5.19
C THR A 756 38.88 40.78 4.96
N VAL A 757 39.39 40.68 3.72
CA VAL A 757 40.56 39.84 3.40
C VAL A 757 41.81 40.35 4.10
N ALA A 758 42.06 41.67 4.08
CA ALA A 758 43.15 42.32 4.80
C ALA A 758 43.07 42.12 6.33
N GLY A 759 41.87 41.93 6.88
CA GLY A 759 41.68 41.69 8.31
C GLY A 759 41.96 40.25 8.77
N LEU A 760 42.11 39.28 7.87
CA LEU A 760 42.28 37.87 8.23
C LEU A 760 43.57 37.64 9.04
N SER A 761 43.50 36.87 10.12
CA SER A 761 44.72 36.45 10.83
C SER A 761 45.57 35.51 9.98
N THR A 762 46.87 35.45 10.25
CA THR A 762 47.80 34.52 9.57
C THR A 762 47.34 33.06 9.67
N ASN A 763 46.78 32.64 10.81
CA ASN A 763 46.19 31.31 10.97
C ASN A 763 44.98 31.05 10.05
N GLN A 764 44.17 32.08 9.77
CA GLN A 764 43.04 31.98 8.84
C GLN A 764 43.55 31.93 7.39
N ILE A 765 44.59 32.71 7.06
CA ILE A 765 45.26 32.65 5.75
C ILE A 765 45.85 31.26 5.51
N THR A 766 46.63 30.70 6.43
CA THR A 766 47.16 29.32 6.32
C THR A 766 46.03 28.27 6.25
N GLY A 767 44.86 28.58 6.82
CA GLY A 767 43.67 27.73 6.73
C GLY A 767 43.01 27.71 5.34
N LEU A 768 43.25 28.70 4.48
CA LEU A 768 42.64 28.73 3.14
C LEU A 768 43.15 27.58 2.28
N THR A 769 42.25 26.90 1.60
CA THR A 769 42.61 25.84 0.64
C THR A 769 43.19 26.44 -0.64
N LYS A 770 43.96 25.63 -1.39
CA LYS A 770 44.47 25.99 -2.72
C LYS A 770 43.37 26.53 -3.65
N VAL A 771 42.17 25.94 -3.60
CA VAL A 771 41.04 26.33 -4.45
C VAL A 771 40.46 27.68 -4.03
N GLN A 772 40.47 28.00 -2.73
CA GLN A 772 40.03 29.30 -2.22
C GLN A 772 41.03 30.41 -2.56
N ILE A 773 42.34 30.16 -2.45
CA ILE A 773 43.38 31.12 -2.85
C ILE A 773 43.28 31.46 -4.34
N ALA A 774 43.13 30.44 -5.20
CA ALA A 774 42.96 30.65 -6.65
C ALA A 774 41.66 31.38 -7.03
N ALA A 775 40.71 31.50 -6.09
CA ALA A 775 39.45 32.20 -6.30
C ALA A 775 39.47 33.65 -5.79
N LEU A 776 40.51 34.04 -5.04
CA LEU A 776 40.71 35.44 -4.67
C LEU A 776 40.89 36.27 -5.95
N THR A 777 40.32 37.48 -5.92
CA THR A 777 40.60 38.50 -6.92
C THR A 777 41.97 39.11 -6.66
N THR A 778 42.60 39.64 -7.70
CA THR A 778 43.92 40.28 -7.57
C THR A 778 43.89 41.45 -6.57
N ASP A 779 42.78 42.20 -6.48
CA ASP A 779 42.62 43.26 -5.48
C ASP A 779 42.56 42.72 -4.04
N GLN A 780 41.99 41.52 -3.83
CA GLN A 780 41.98 40.86 -2.52
C GLN A 780 43.36 40.33 -2.14
N VAL A 781 44.15 39.82 -3.09
CA VAL A 781 45.55 39.40 -2.82
C VAL A 781 46.43 40.61 -2.56
N ALA A 782 46.23 41.72 -3.28
CA ALA A 782 46.93 42.99 -3.05
C ALA A 782 46.62 43.61 -1.67
N ALA A 783 45.52 43.19 -1.04
CA ALA A 783 45.13 43.63 0.29
C ALA A 783 45.81 42.83 1.41
N PHE A 784 46.59 41.78 1.09
CA PHE A 784 47.39 41.08 2.09
C PHE A 784 48.48 42.00 2.65
N ASP A 785 48.69 41.92 3.96
CA ASP A 785 49.88 42.46 4.60
C ASP A 785 51.06 41.47 4.52
N SER A 786 52.26 41.94 4.85
CA SER A 786 53.47 41.11 4.78
C SER A 786 53.43 39.87 5.68
N ALA A 787 52.74 39.93 6.83
CA ALA A 787 52.62 38.77 7.72
C ALA A 787 51.65 37.72 7.16
N GLN A 788 50.60 38.14 6.45
CA GLN A 788 49.67 37.27 5.75
C GLN A 788 50.33 36.61 4.53
N VAL A 789 51.15 37.36 3.78
CA VAL A 789 51.96 36.80 2.69
C VAL A 789 52.94 35.74 3.22
N ASP A 790 53.65 36.03 4.31
CA ASP A 790 54.58 35.10 4.98
C ASP A 790 53.87 33.83 5.51
N ALA A 791 52.57 33.90 5.77
CA ALA A 791 51.77 32.78 6.27
C ALA A 791 51.27 31.84 5.17
N LEU A 792 51.48 32.16 3.89
CA LEU A 792 51.08 31.33 2.76
C LEU A 792 51.97 30.08 2.66
N SER A 793 51.34 28.91 2.67
CA SER A 793 52.04 27.65 2.39
C SER A 793 52.42 27.51 0.91
N SER A 794 53.42 26.69 0.61
CA SER A 794 53.84 26.37 -0.77
C SER A 794 52.67 25.89 -1.65
N ALA A 795 51.70 25.14 -1.10
CA ALA A 795 50.52 24.69 -1.84
C ALA A 795 49.56 25.84 -2.22
N GLN A 796 49.47 26.86 -1.37
CA GLN A 796 48.67 28.07 -1.61
C GLN A 796 49.38 29.00 -2.61
N ILE A 797 50.70 29.16 -2.50
CA ILE A 797 51.52 29.92 -3.45
C ILE A 797 51.44 29.31 -4.86
N ALA A 798 51.37 27.99 -4.97
CA ALA A 798 51.14 27.29 -6.24
C ALA A 798 49.76 27.57 -6.89
N ALA A 799 48.82 28.20 -6.16
CA ALA A 799 47.52 28.63 -6.67
C ALA A 799 47.49 30.10 -7.12
N LEU A 800 48.49 30.90 -6.76
CA LEU A 800 48.57 32.30 -7.18
C LEU A 800 48.67 32.41 -8.70
N THR A 801 48.10 33.48 -9.23
CA THR A 801 48.12 33.83 -10.64
C THR A 801 49.23 34.85 -10.94
N SER A 802 49.42 35.17 -12.22
CA SER A 802 50.35 36.23 -12.62
C SER A 802 49.84 37.63 -12.23
N GLY A 803 48.53 37.83 -12.14
CA GLY A 803 47.98 39.08 -11.60
C GLY A 803 48.37 39.26 -10.13
N ASP A 804 48.29 38.17 -9.36
CA ASP A 804 48.53 38.19 -7.91
C ASP A 804 49.99 38.51 -7.58
N LEU A 805 50.95 37.81 -8.22
CA LEU A 805 52.38 38.12 -8.05
C LEU A 805 52.76 39.53 -8.54
N ALA A 806 52.05 40.07 -9.53
CA ALA A 806 52.29 41.44 -9.99
C ALA A 806 51.77 42.50 -9.01
N ALA A 807 50.75 42.15 -8.21
CA ALA A 807 50.16 43.05 -7.22
C ALA A 807 50.88 43.01 -5.87
N MET A 808 51.63 41.94 -5.58
CA MET A 808 52.51 41.85 -4.42
C MET A 808 53.73 42.76 -4.56
N SER A 809 54.20 43.30 -3.43
CA SER A 809 55.44 44.07 -3.39
C SER A 809 56.68 43.19 -3.51
N SER A 810 57.81 43.77 -3.94
CA SER A 810 59.08 43.06 -4.01
C SER A 810 59.56 42.55 -2.64
N ASP A 811 59.26 43.28 -1.57
CA ASP A 811 59.60 42.89 -0.19
C ASP A 811 58.81 41.66 0.26
N GLU A 812 57.53 41.55 -0.12
CA GLU A 812 56.65 40.41 0.17
C GLU A 812 57.06 39.13 -0.57
N ILE A 813 57.55 39.23 -1.81
CA ILE A 813 58.05 38.06 -2.53
C ILE A 813 59.45 37.66 -2.02
N ALA A 814 60.23 38.63 -1.54
CA ALA A 814 61.58 38.38 -1.01
C ALA A 814 61.57 37.55 0.28
N THR A 815 60.47 37.51 1.03
CA THR A 815 60.33 36.66 2.23
C THR A 815 60.08 35.18 1.91
N PHE A 816 59.70 34.82 0.68
CA PHE A 816 59.45 33.43 0.30
C PHE A 816 60.70 32.57 0.47
N SER A 817 60.56 31.46 1.19
CA SER A 817 61.55 30.39 1.27
C SER A 817 61.81 29.76 -0.10
N THR A 818 62.89 28.98 -0.20
CA THR A 818 63.23 28.27 -1.44
C THR A 818 62.13 27.30 -1.88
N ASP A 819 61.43 26.66 -0.94
CA ASP A 819 60.33 25.73 -1.26
C ASP A 819 59.10 26.46 -1.78
N GLU A 820 58.84 27.67 -1.27
CA GLU A 820 57.76 28.54 -1.71
C GLU A 820 58.03 29.13 -3.10
N ILE A 821 59.26 29.56 -3.38
CA ILE A 821 59.70 29.94 -4.74
C ILE A 821 59.58 28.78 -5.72
N ALA A 822 59.98 27.57 -5.34
CA ALA A 822 59.85 26.37 -6.16
C ALA A 822 58.38 25.97 -6.41
N ALA A 823 57.45 26.42 -5.56
CA ALA A 823 56.02 26.14 -5.68
C ALA A 823 55.26 27.11 -6.58
N ILE A 824 55.82 28.28 -6.92
CA ILE A 824 55.20 29.24 -7.83
C ILE A 824 54.85 28.55 -9.16
N SER A 825 53.59 28.64 -9.60
CA SER A 825 53.21 27.99 -10.85
C SER A 825 53.87 28.65 -12.07
N THR A 826 54.14 27.89 -13.13
CA THR A 826 54.74 28.44 -14.36
C THR A 826 53.86 29.52 -15.01
N GLY A 827 52.54 29.45 -14.82
CA GLY A 827 51.60 30.48 -15.30
C GLY A 827 51.67 31.78 -14.50
N ALA A 828 52.08 31.73 -13.23
CA ALA A 828 52.16 32.90 -12.36
C ALA A 828 53.43 33.73 -12.60
N LEU A 829 54.53 33.11 -13.04
CA LEU A 829 55.84 33.77 -13.18
C LEU A 829 55.84 34.98 -14.11
N GLY A 830 54.94 35.07 -15.09
CA GLY A 830 54.80 36.26 -15.94
C GLY A 830 54.44 37.54 -15.18
N GLY A 831 53.93 37.42 -13.94
CA GLY A 831 53.64 38.52 -13.03
C GLY A 831 54.81 39.01 -12.19
N LEU A 832 55.90 38.23 -12.11
CA LEU A 832 57.04 38.57 -11.26
C LEU A 832 57.75 39.82 -11.80
N GLN A 833 57.74 40.91 -11.04
CA GLN A 833 58.36 42.15 -11.49
C GLN A 833 59.89 41.99 -11.60
N THR A 834 60.50 42.68 -12.56
CA THR A 834 61.95 42.63 -12.79
C THR A 834 62.75 43.10 -11.57
N ASP A 835 62.23 44.09 -10.85
CA ASP A 835 62.87 44.62 -9.65
C ASP A 835 62.93 43.55 -8.55
N THR A 836 61.85 42.78 -8.36
CA THR A 836 61.81 41.63 -7.45
C THR A 836 62.85 40.58 -7.83
N LEU A 837 62.95 40.19 -9.11
CA LEU A 837 63.96 39.23 -9.58
C LEU A 837 65.38 39.72 -9.32
N SER A 838 65.64 41.02 -9.47
CA SER A 838 66.96 41.60 -9.21
C SER A 838 67.37 41.60 -7.74
N THR A 839 66.39 41.58 -6.82
CA THR A 839 66.62 41.61 -5.35
C THR A 839 66.52 40.24 -4.68
N MET A 840 66.03 39.21 -5.37
CA MET A 840 65.98 37.83 -4.84
C MET A 840 67.37 37.30 -4.51
N ALA A 841 67.50 36.59 -3.39
CA ALA A 841 68.73 35.92 -3.01
C ALA A 841 69.08 34.81 -4.03
N SER A 842 70.36 34.55 -4.23
CA SER A 842 70.82 33.52 -5.18
C SER A 842 70.29 32.12 -4.84
N SER A 843 70.00 31.83 -3.57
CA SER A 843 69.33 30.59 -3.13
C SER A 843 67.88 30.50 -3.61
N GLN A 844 67.13 31.61 -3.65
CA GLN A 844 65.77 31.66 -4.17
C GLN A 844 65.76 31.45 -5.69
N ILE A 845 66.68 32.09 -6.43
CA ILE A 845 66.83 31.86 -7.87
C ILE A 845 67.26 30.41 -8.16
N ALA A 846 68.16 29.84 -7.35
CA ALA A 846 68.57 28.43 -7.44
C ALA A 846 67.42 27.44 -7.16
N ALA A 847 66.38 27.86 -6.42
CA ALA A 847 65.23 27.03 -6.14
C ALA A 847 64.24 26.93 -7.31
N LEU A 848 64.33 27.82 -8.31
CA LEU A 848 63.46 27.77 -9.49
C LEU A 848 63.67 26.45 -10.27
N THR A 849 62.58 25.71 -10.46
CA THR A 849 62.59 24.51 -11.28
C THR A 849 62.88 24.82 -12.75
N LYS A 850 63.25 23.80 -13.52
CA LYS A 850 63.49 23.94 -14.97
C LYS A 850 62.30 24.54 -15.71
N ALA A 851 61.09 24.08 -15.39
CA ALA A 851 59.87 24.56 -16.03
C ALA A 851 59.58 26.03 -15.68
N GLN A 852 59.88 26.43 -14.44
CA GLN A 852 59.77 27.82 -13.99
C GLN A 852 60.77 28.73 -14.71
N LEU A 853 62.06 28.34 -14.79
CA LEU A 853 63.07 29.08 -15.54
C LEU A 853 62.70 29.23 -17.02
N ALA A 854 62.18 28.19 -17.66
CA ALA A 854 61.71 28.25 -19.05
C ALA A 854 60.50 29.18 -19.26
N ALA A 855 59.70 29.43 -18.21
CA ALA A 855 58.50 30.24 -18.24
C ALA A 855 58.76 31.74 -18.00
N LEU A 856 59.95 32.13 -17.51
CA LEU A 856 60.32 33.54 -17.36
C LEU A 856 60.33 34.27 -18.72
N GLY A 857 59.89 35.53 -18.74
CA GLY A 857 60.05 36.41 -19.87
C GLY A 857 61.51 36.79 -20.12
N THR A 858 61.83 37.26 -21.33
CA THR A 858 63.19 37.71 -21.67
C THR A 858 63.62 38.92 -20.85
N GLY A 859 62.70 39.83 -20.49
CA GLY A 859 62.99 40.96 -19.60
C GLY A 859 63.29 40.53 -18.16
N GLN A 860 62.64 39.47 -17.69
CA GLN A 860 62.86 38.89 -16.35
C GLN A 860 64.21 38.15 -16.26
N VAL A 861 64.65 37.48 -17.33
CA VAL A 861 65.97 36.82 -17.38
C VAL A 861 67.10 37.84 -17.56
N ALA A 862 66.87 38.94 -18.29
CA ALA A 862 67.87 39.97 -18.54
C ALA A 862 68.33 40.72 -17.26
N VAL A 863 67.50 40.74 -16.22
CA VAL A 863 67.83 41.39 -14.93
C VAL A 863 68.50 40.46 -13.92
N LEU A 864 68.68 39.17 -14.25
CA LEU A 864 69.42 38.25 -13.40
C LEU A 864 70.90 38.65 -13.34
N GLY A 865 71.39 38.89 -12.12
CA GLY A 865 72.78 39.20 -11.86
C GLY A 865 73.70 37.98 -12.01
N SER A 866 75.01 38.24 -12.07
CA SER A 866 76.03 37.19 -12.18
C SER A 866 75.99 36.20 -11.00
N GLU A 867 75.76 36.66 -9.77
CA GLU A 867 75.64 35.78 -8.59
C GLU A 867 74.41 34.88 -8.64
N GLN A 868 73.30 35.38 -9.19
CA GLN A 868 72.05 34.62 -9.33
C GLN A 868 72.16 33.57 -10.42
N LEU A 869 72.78 33.92 -11.55
CA LEU A 869 73.05 32.98 -12.64
C LEU A 869 74.10 31.93 -12.25
N ALA A 870 75.12 32.29 -11.47
CA ALA A 870 76.08 31.31 -10.95
C ALA A 870 75.45 30.30 -9.98
N ALA A 871 74.35 30.65 -9.31
CA ALA A 871 73.69 29.79 -8.33
C ALA A 871 72.77 28.71 -8.93
N ILE A 872 72.29 28.88 -10.18
CA ILE A 872 71.52 27.83 -10.87
C ILE A 872 72.46 26.76 -11.44
N ASN A 873 72.09 25.49 -11.41
CA ASN A 873 72.95 24.41 -11.92
C ASN A 873 72.89 24.29 -13.46
N SER A 874 73.83 23.52 -14.04
CA SER A 874 73.89 23.22 -15.47
C SER A 874 72.56 22.68 -16.06
N SER A 875 71.80 21.92 -15.27
CA SER A 875 70.49 21.39 -15.68
C SER A 875 69.41 22.47 -15.76
N GLN A 876 69.48 23.48 -14.91
CA GLN A 876 68.61 24.65 -14.93
C GLN A 876 68.97 25.59 -16.10
N ILE A 877 70.26 25.77 -16.41
CA ILE A 877 70.73 26.53 -17.57
C ILE A 877 70.21 25.94 -18.89
N THR A 878 70.18 24.60 -19.03
CA THR A 878 69.59 23.96 -20.22
C THR A 878 68.10 24.24 -20.40
N ALA A 879 67.39 24.63 -19.33
CA ALA A 879 65.96 24.88 -19.37
C ALA A 879 65.63 26.28 -19.91
N LEU A 880 66.58 27.21 -19.92
CA LEU A 880 66.39 28.53 -20.53
C LEU A 880 66.11 28.37 -22.03
N THR A 881 65.11 29.05 -22.54
CA THR A 881 64.86 29.15 -23.97
C THR A 881 65.97 29.92 -24.67
N ALA A 882 66.17 29.69 -25.96
CA ALA A 882 67.17 30.41 -26.76
C ALA A 882 66.93 31.93 -26.74
N LYS A 883 65.66 32.38 -26.69
CA LYS A 883 65.33 33.80 -26.54
C LYS A 883 65.75 34.39 -25.18
N GLN A 884 65.66 33.61 -24.10
CA GLN A 884 66.09 34.03 -22.78
C GLN A 884 67.62 34.12 -22.70
N VAL A 885 68.36 33.15 -23.27
CA VAL A 885 69.83 33.19 -23.35
C VAL A 885 70.31 34.38 -24.18
N ALA A 886 69.65 34.67 -25.31
CA ALA A 886 69.94 35.85 -26.12
C ALA A 886 69.71 37.18 -25.38
N ALA A 887 68.81 37.19 -24.39
CA ALA A 887 68.47 38.37 -23.60
C ALA A 887 69.40 38.60 -22.40
N LEU A 888 70.29 37.66 -22.07
CA LEU A 888 71.29 37.85 -21.03
C LEU A 888 72.18 39.05 -21.37
N THR A 889 72.55 39.85 -20.37
CA THR A 889 73.56 40.88 -20.57
C THR A 889 74.94 40.25 -20.75
N THR A 890 75.91 40.99 -21.27
CA THR A 890 77.31 40.51 -21.37
C THR A 890 77.86 40.15 -19.99
N ASP A 891 77.56 40.94 -18.97
CA ASP A 891 77.99 40.70 -17.58
C ASP A 891 77.36 39.45 -16.98
N ALA A 892 76.08 39.19 -17.31
CA ALA A 892 75.37 37.99 -16.93
C ALA A 892 75.97 36.73 -17.60
N VAL A 893 76.33 36.81 -18.89
CA VAL A 893 76.99 35.72 -19.62
C VAL A 893 78.38 35.43 -19.07
N VAL A 894 79.16 36.47 -18.72
CA VAL A 894 80.46 36.33 -18.04
C VAL A 894 80.33 35.64 -16.68
N GLY A 895 79.24 35.91 -15.95
CA GLY A 895 78.97 35.32 -14.64
C GLY A 895 78.67 33.81 -14.66
N LEU A 896 78.47 33.21 -15.83
CA LEU A 896 78.23 31.77 -15.95
C LEU A 896 79.52 30.98 -15.71
N THR A 897 79.46 29.91 -14.94
CA THR A 897 80.58 28.97 -14.79
C THR A 897 80.84 28.21 -16.10
N SER A 898 82.06 27.71 -16.31
CA SER A 898 82.39 26.91 -17.51
C SER A 898 81.50 25.66 -17.62
N ALA A 899 81.09 25.05 -16.51
CA ALA A 899 80.15 23.93 -16.49
C ALA A 899 78.72 24.31 -16.93
N GLN A 900 78.32 25.58 -16.76
CA GLN A 900 77.04 26.10 -17.24
C GLN A 900 77.12 26.47 -18.73
N ILE A 901 78.23 27.08 -19.17
CA ILE A 901 78.49 27.36 -20.60
C ILE A 901 78.52 26.06 -21.41
N GLY A 902 79.25 25.04 -20.92
CA GLY A 902 79.28 23.73 -21.55
C GLY A 902 77.96 22.94 -21.47
N ALA A 903 77.02 23.38 -20.62
CA ALA A 903 75.68 22.82 -20.57
C ALA A 903 74.69 23.50 -21.53
N LEU A 904 75.01 24.68 -22.09
CA LEU A 904 74.15 25.34 -23.07
C LEU A 904 73.92 24.41 -24.26
N THR A 905 72.67 24.30 -24.69
CA THR A 905 72.31 23.55 -25.89
C THR A 905 72.80 24.28 -27.15
N ALA A 906 72.99 23.53 -28.24
CA ALA A 906 73.32 24.08 -29.55
C ALA A 906 72.41 25.26 -29.95
N THR A 907 71.10 25.12 -29.75
CA THR A 907 70.13 26.18 -30.06
C THR A 907 70.31 27.43 -29.20
N GLN A 908 70.67 27.29 -27.92
CA GLN A 908 70.95 28.44 -27.04
C GLN A 908 72.25 29.15 -27.45
N VAL A 909 73.32 28.38 -27.75
CA VAL A 909 74.60 28.95 -28.21
C VAL A 909 74.44 29.68 -29.55
N ALA A 910 73.66 29.14 -30.49
CA ALA A 910 73.38 29.79 -31.77
C ALA A 910 72.71 31.18 -31.65
N THR A 911 72.11 31.49 -30.50
CA THR A 911 71.46 32.78 -30.24
C THR A 911 72.31 33.78 -29.48
N LEU A 912 73.49 33.40 -29.00
CA LEU A 912 74.44 34.34 -28.39
C LEU A 912 74.87 35.38 -29.44
N ASN A 913 74.84 36.66 -29.09
CA ASN A 913 75.40 37.68 -29.97
C ASN A 913 76.93 37.71 -29.85
N SER A 914 77.60 38.34 -30.82
CA SER A 914 79.07 38.42 -30.85
C SER A 914 79.67 39.09 -29.61
N ALA A 915 78.97 40.01 -28.95
CA ALA A 915 79.45 40.66 -27.73
C ALA A 915 79.37 39.73 -26.51
N GLN A 916 78.30 38.92 -26.40
CA GLN A 916 78.18 37.90 -25.35
C GLN A 916 79.25 36.82 -25.50
N LEU A 917 79.52 36.37 -26.73
CA LEU A 917 80.54 35.35 -26.99
C LEU A 917 81.96 35.88 -26.76
N GLN A 918 82.23 37.14 -27.14
CA GLN A 918 83.53 37.80 -26.88
C GLN A 918 83.75 38.11 -25.39
N ALA A 919 82.68 38.23 -24.61
CA ALA A 919 82.79 38.46 -23.17
C ALA A 919 83.18 37.19 -22.39
N LEU A 920 83.08 36.00 -23.01
CA LEU A 920 83.52 34.75 -22.40
C LEU A 920 85.04 34.71 -22.30
N ASP A 921 85.55 34.19 -21.20
CA ASP A 921 86.96 33.85 -21.06
C ASP A 921 87.30 32.54 -21.80
N SER A 922 88.59 32.28 -22.01
CA SER A 922 89.03 31.11 -22.76
C SER A 922 88.67 29.78 -22.09
N THR A 923 88.44 29.72 -20.77
CA THR A 923 87.98 28.50 -20.09
C THR A 923 86.49 28.24 -20.31
N GLN A 924 85.70 29.31 -20.44
CA GLN A 924 84.29 29.24 -20.81
C GLN A 924 84.14 28.85 -22.29
N ILE A 925 84.99 29.39 -23.17
CA ILE A 925 85.01 28.98 -24.60
C ILE A 925 85.46 27.52 -24.77
N GLU A 926 86.49 27.08 -24.04
CA GLU A 926 86.93 25.67 -24.03
C GLU A 926 85.83 24.71 -23.56
N ALA A 927 84.90 25.18 -22.70
CA ALA A 927 83.78 24.36 -22.25
C ALA A 927 82.70 24.12 -23.32
N LEU A 928 82.74 24.81 -24.47
CA LEU A 928 81.84 24.55 -25.60
C LEU A 928 82.17 23.20 -26.24
N GLY A 929 81.27 22.23 -26.10
CA GLY A 929 81.39 20.95 -26.78
C GLY A 929 81.05 21.03 -28.28
N SER A 930 81.30 19.93 -28.99
CA SER A 930 81.21 19.89 -30.45
C SER A 930 79.79 20.18 -30.97
N ALA A 931 78.75 19.82 -30.22
CA ALA A 931 77.37 20.15 -30.57
C ALA A 931 77.09 21.67 -30.50
N GLN A 932 77.67 22.36 -29.51
CA GLN A 932 77.58 23.82 -29.38
C GLN A 932 78.39 24.51 -30.47
N VAL A 933 79.61 24.04 -30.74
CA VAL A 933 80.49 24.56 -31.79
C VAL A 933 79.85 24.42 -33.18
N ALA A 934 79.13 23.32 -33.46
CA ALA A 934 78.36 23.16 -34.69
C ALA A 934 77.25 24.21 -34.88
N ALA A 935 76.76 24.78 -33.78
CA ALA A 935 75.69 25.76 -33.78
C ALA A 935 76.19 27.20 -33.98
N LEU A 936 77.49 27.45 -33.85
CA LEU A 936 78.08 28.76 -34.06
C LEU A 936 77.80 29.23 -35.50
N SER A 937 77.42 30.50 -35.62
CA SER A 937 77.34 31.21 -36.89
C SER A 937 78.71 31.76 -37.30
N SER A 938 78.85 32.23 -38.54
CA SER A 938 80.09 32.86 -39.00
C SER A 938 80.44 34.13 -38.21
N GLY A 939 79.45 34.93 -37.81
CA GLY A 939 79.67 36.13 -37.00
C GLY A 939 80.06 35.83 -35.55
N GLN A 940 79.65 34.67 -35.03
CA GLN A 940 80.05 34.17 -33.72
C GLN A 940 81.46 33.58 -33.76
N LEU A 941 81.76 32.72 -34.75
CA LEU A 941 83.10 32.15 -34.91
C LEU A 941 84.17 33.23 -35.15
N GLN A 942 83.81 34.32 -35.83
CA GLN A 942 84.67 35.49 -36.01
C GLN A 942 84.92 36.28 -34.72
N ALA A 943 84.01 36.20 -33.75
CA ALA A 943 84.16 36.89 -32.47
C ALA A 943 85.16 36.19 -31.52
N LEU A 944 85.49 34.92 -31.81
CA LEU A 944 86.51 34.15 -31.09
C LEU A 944 87.91 34.57 -31.52
N ASN A 945 88.83 34.62 -30.56
CA ASN A 945 90.23 34.91 -30.85
C ASN A 945 91.01 33.63 -31.24
N SER A 946 92.27 33.79 -31.64
CA SER A 946 93.09 32.66 -32.08
C SER A 946 93.39 31.64 -30.97
N ASP A 947 93.50 32.08 -29.71
CA ASP A 947 93.74 31.20 -28.56
C ASP A 947 92.50 30.36 -28.25
N ASP A 948 91.32 30.95 -28.41
CA ASP A 948 90.02 30.27 -28.25
C ASP A 948 89.79 29.18 -29.30
N ILE A 949 90.17 29.40 -30.57
CA ILE A 949 90.07 28.35 -31.61
C ILE A 949 91.20 27.33 -31.47
N ALA A 950 92.37 27.73 -30.97
CA ALA A 950 93.47 26.82 -30.73
C ALA A 950 93.16 25.80 -29.61
N SER A 951 92.30 26.16 -28.64
CA SER A 951 91.86 25.26 -27.58
C SER A 951 90.81 24.24 -28.03
N PHE A 952 90.19 24.41 -29.21
CA PHE A 952 89.20 23.46 -29.73
C PHE A 952 89.83 22.11 -30.05
N SER A 953 89.16 21.03 -29.60
CA SER A 953 89.53 19.68 -29.96
C SER A 953 89.31 19.42 -31.46
N THR A 954 89.88 18.34 -31.99
CA THR A 954 89.63 17.93 -33.38
C THR A 954 88.15 17.67 -33.65
N ASP A 955 87.40 17.19 -32.65
CA ASP A 955 85.97 16.94 -32.78
C ASP A 955 85.17 18.25 -32.85
N ASP A 956 85.60 19.27 -32.09
CA ASP A 956 85.00 20.61 -32.15
C ASP A 956 85.27 21.29 -33.50
N ILE A 957 86.49 21.19 -34.01
CA ILE A 957 86.85 21.69 -35.34
C ILE A 957 86.06 20.97 -36.44
N ALA A 958 85.92 19.64 -36.35
CA ALA A 958 85.09 18.86 -37.27
C ALA A 958 83.60 19.23 -37.21
N ALA A 959 83.15 19.75 -36.07
CA ALA A 959 81.77 20.13 -35.86
C ALA A 959 81.42 21.52 -36.44
N ILE A 960 82.39 22.42 -36.66
CA ILE A 960 82.16 23.77 -37.22
C ILE A 960 81.32 23.69 -38.50
N SER A 961 80.10 24.25 -38.50
CA SER A 961 79.26 24.14 -39.69
C SER A 961 79.87 24.86 -40.91
N THR A 962 79.62 24.36 -42.13
CA THR A 962 80.11 24.98 -43.38
C THR A 962 79.71 26.44 -43.55
N LYS A 963 78.59 26.85 -42.93
CA LYS A 963 78.17 28.25 -42.89
C LYS A 963 79.01 29.09 -41.92
N ALA A 964 79.45 28.49 -40.81
CA ALA A 964 80.28 29.13 -39.80
C ALA A 964 81.73 29.32 -40.27
N LEU A 965 82.25 28.40 -41.09
CA LEU A 965 83.64 28.43 -41.58
C LEU A 965 84.02 29.75 -42.26
N ALA A 966 83.10 30.47 -42.89
CA ALA A 966 83.37 31.79 -43.45
C ALA A 966 83.80 32.84 -42.41
N GLY A 967 83.49 32.61 -41.13
CA GLY A 967 83.92 33.43 -39.99
C GLY A 967 85.35 33.16 -39.52
N LEU A 968 85.96 32.07 -39.97
CA LEU A 968 87.32 31.70 -39.58
C LEU A 968 88.34 32.55 -40.34
N GLY A 969 89.00 33.46 -39.64
CA GLY A 969 90.05 34.30 -40.22
C GLY A 969 91.20 33.47 -40.81
N THR A 970 91.87 34.01 -41.84
CA THR A 970 93.05 33.38 -42.46
C THR A 970 94.19 33.19 -41.45
N ASP A 971 94.32 34.11 -40.50
CA ASP A 971 95.35 34.04 -39.44
C ASP A 971 95.09 32.85 -38.51
N ILE A 972 93.83 32.60 -38.16
CA ILE A 972 93.42 31.45 -37.35
C ILE A 972 93.70 30.15 -38.12
N LEU A 973 93.29 30.05 -39.38
CA LEU A 973 93.55 28.88 -40.22
C LEU A 973 95.05 28.58 -40.36
N SER A 974 95.88 29.59 -40.54
CA SER A 974 97.34 29.41 -40.63
C SER A 974 97.97 28.99 -39.28
N GLY A 975 97.33 29.36 -38.16
CA GLY A 975 97.75 29.01 -36.80
C GLY A 975 97.23 27.66 -36.28
N MET A 976 96.25 27.05 -36.95
CA MET A 976 95.71 25.75 -36.57
C MET A 976 96.76 24.64 -36.67
N ALA A 977 96.71 23.67 -35.75
CA ALA A 977 97.53 22.46 -35.87
C ALA A 977 97.12 21.66 -37.12
N SER A 978 98.06 20.93 -37.72
CA SER A 978 97.77 20.04 -38.86
C SER A 978 96.68 19.01 -38.55
N SER A 979 96.57 18.55 -37.30
CA SER A 979 95.50 17.67 -36.84
C SER A 979 94.13 18.34 -36.83
N GLN A 980 94.05 19.63 -36.51
CA GLN A 980 92.81 20.40 -36.55
C GLN A 980 92.37 20.65 -38.00
N VAL A 981 93.28 21.01 -38.91
CA VAL A 981 92.95 21.14 -40.34
C VAL A 981 92.55 19.79 -40.94
N ALA A 982 93.21 18.69 -40.57
CA ALA A 982 92.84 17.35 -41.00
C ALA A 982 91.50 16.86 -40.44
N ALA A 983 91.04 17.42 -39.32
CA ALA A 983 89.74 17.11 -38.75
C ALA A 983 88.58 17.82 -39.46
N LEU A 984 88.85 18.86 -40.26
CA LEU A 984 87.83 19.47 -41.12
C LEU A 984 87.31 18.43 -42.09
N THR A 985 86.01 18.18 -42.08
CA THR A 985 85.33 17.30 -43.01
C THR A 985 85.46 17.78 -44.45
N LYS A 986 85.29 16.86 -45.40
CA LYS A 986 85.30 17.13 -46.85
C LYS A 986 84.43 18.32 -47.24
N THR A 987 83.23 18.41 -46.68
CA THR A 987 82.30 19.51 -46.97
C THR A 987 82.77 20.84 -46.39
N GLN A 988 83.39 20.82 -45.20
CA GLN A 988 83.99 22.03 -44.60
C GLN A 988 85.19 22.51 -45.43
N ILE A 989 86.09 21.61 -45.83
CA ILE A 989 87.20 21.90 -46.74
C ILE A 989 86.70 22.48 -48.07
N ALA A 990 85.66 21.90 -48.67
CA ALA A 990 85.04 22.42 -49.89
C ALA A 990 84.40 23.81 -49.71
N SER A 991 83.98 24.15 -48.49
CA SER A 991 83.34 25.44 -48.17
C SER A 991 84.32 26.56 -47.86
N LEU A 992 85.61 26.26 -47.67
CA LEU A 992 86.63 27.29 -47.46
C LEU A 992 86.68 28.26 -48.65
N SER A 993 86.78 29.55 -48.39
CA SER A 993 87.08 30.50 -49.46
C SER A 993 88.47 30.25 -50.06
N THR A 994 88.71 30.71 -51.28
CA THR A 994 90.04 30.61 -51.90
C THR A 994 91.12 31.33 -51.08
N GLY A 995 90.77 32.40 -50.37
CA GLY A 995 91.69 33.07 -49.43
C GLY A 995 92.02 32.21 -48.20
N GLN A 996 91.04 31.48 -47.69
CA GLN A 996 91.23 30.54 -46.58
C GLN A 996 92.06 29.31 -46.99
N VAL A 997 91.86 28.77 -48.20
CA VAL A 997 92.67 27.66 -48.73
C VAL A 997 94.11 28.11 -49.02
N ALA A 998 94.30 29.33 -49.51
CA ALA A 998 95.63 29.90 -49.73
C ALA A 998 96.41 30.16 -48.42
N ALA A 999 95.70 30.36 -47.30
CA ALA A 999 96.30 30.56 -45.98
C ALA A 999 96.77 29.25 -45.32
N LEU A 1000 96.37 28.08 -45.87
CA LEU A 1000 96.84 26.80 -45.38
C LEU A 1000 98.33 26.64 -45.68
N VAL A 1001 99.11 26.29 -44.66
CA VAL A 1001 100.54 26.03 -44.82
C VAL A 1001 100.78 24.62 -45.36
N SER A 1002 101.98 24.38 -45.92
CA SER A 1002 102.34 23.08 -46.52
C SER A 1002 102.13 21.91 -45.57
N ALA A 1003 102.48 22.04 -44.29
CA ALA A 1003 102.26 21.00 -43.28
C ALA A 1003 100.78 20.68 -43.01
N GLN A 1004 99.87 21.61 -43.28
CA GLN A 1004 98.42 21.39 -43.16
C GLN A 1004 97.86 20.74 -44.43
N ILE A 1005 98.29 21.19 -45.62
CA ILE A 1005 97.88 20.62 -46.92
C ILE A 1005 98.39 19.19 -47.12
N SER A 1006 99.61 18.88 -46.67
CA SER A 1006 100.12 17.50 -46.72
C SER A 1006 99.41 16.58 -45.71
N ALA A 1007 98.78 17.13 -44.67
CA ALA A 1007 98.11 16.36 -43.62
C ALA A 1007 96.65 15.98 -43.96
N ILE A 1008 96.01 16.61 -44.96
CA ILE A 1008 94.66 16.23 -45.39
C ILE A 1008 94.68 15.00 -46.29
N ASP A 1009 93.70 14.11 -46.18
CA ASP A 1009 93.64 12.92 -47.02
C ASP A 1009 93.21 13.22 -48.48
N THR A 1010 93.31 12.22 -49.35
CA THR A 1010 92.93 12.31 -50.76
C THR A 1010 91.46 12.67 -50.97
N ALA A 1011 90.61 12.36 -50.00
CA ALA A 1011 89.19 12.59 -50.08
C ALA A 1011 88.79 14.02 -49.64
N HIS A 1012 89.56 14.66 -48.77
CA HIS A 1012 89.47 16.10 -48.51
C HIS A 1012 90.01 16.91 -49.68
N LEU A 1013 91.14 16.49 -50.25
CA LEU A 1013 91.74 17.18 -51.38
C LEU A 1013 90.82 17.13 -52.62
N SER A 1014 90.21 15.99 -52.93
CA SER A 1014 89.22 15.86 -54.02
C SER A 1014 87.91 16.62 -53.76
N ALA A 1015 87.63 17.02 -52.53
CA ALA A 1015 86.47 17.85 -52.20
C ALA A 1015 86.70 19.34 -52.51
N LEU A 1016 87.96 19.78 -52.65
CA LEU A 1016 88.24 21.17 -53.04
C LEU A 1016 87.66 21.48 -54.43
N THR A 1017 87.16 22.68 -54.61
CA THR A 1017 86.81 23.20 -55.93
C THR A 1017 88.05 23.51 -56.75
N ALA A 1018 87.90 23.58 -58.08
CA ALA A 1018 89.00 23.95 -58.97
C ALA A 1018 89.62 25.32 -58.64
N ALA A 1019 88.81 26.28 -58.20
CA ALA A 1019 89.28 27.59 -57.78
C ALA A 1019 90.09 27.52 -56.47
N GLN A 1020 89.71 26.65 -55.54
CA GLN A 1020 90.46 26.44 -54.29
C GLN A 1020 91.79 25.72 -54.54
N VAL A 1021 91.83 24.70 -55.41
CA VAL A 1021 93.09 24.06 -55.81
C VAL A 1021 93.98 25.04 -56.57
N GLY A 1022 93.41 25.89 -57.44
CA GLY A 1022 94.14 26.99 -58.09
C GLY A 1022 94.58 28.12 -57.15
N ALA A 1023 94.10 28.13 -55.91
CA ALA A 1023 94.51 29.07 -54.85
C ALA A 1023 95.61 28.52 -53.95
N LEU A 1024 95.88 27.21 -53.99
CA LEU A 1024 97.00 26.61 -53.27
C LEU A 1024 98.32 27.23 -53.75
N THR A 1025 99.24 27.48 -52.82
CA THR A 1025 100.57 27.93 -53.18
C THR A 1025 101.32 26.81 -53.90
N THR A 1026 102.35 27.16 -54.69
CA THR A 1026 103.23 26.17 -55.33
C THR A 1026 103.87 25.25 -54.29
N ASP A 1027 104.19 25.76 -53.10
CA ASP A 1027 104.77 24.98 -51.99
C ASP A 1027 103.78 23.99 -51.40
N ALA A 1028 102.50 24.39 -51.28
CA ALA A 1028 101.44 23.50 -50.84
C ALA A 1028 101.15 22.40 -51.87
N LEU A 1029 101.20 22.73 -53.17
CA LEU A 1029 101.00 21.77 -54.26
C LEU A 1029 102.15 20.78 -54.40
N ALA A 1030 103.38 21.27 -54.31
CA ALA A 1030 104.59 20.43 -54.34
C ALA A 1030 104.65 19.47 -53.14
N GLY A 1031 104.06 19.87 -52.00
CA GLY A 1031 103.94 19.03 -50.81
C GLY A 1031 102.92 17.89 -50.89
N LEU A 1032 102.21 17.72 -52.00
CA LEU A 1032 101.24 16.64 -52.19
C LEU A 1032 101.92 15.32 -52.58
N ALA A 1033 101.44 14.21 -52.05
CA ALA A 1033 101.84 12.88 -52.51
C ALA A 1033 101.25 12.58 -53.90
N SER A 1034 101.87 11.69 -54.68
CA SER A 1034 101.34 11.26 -55.99
C SER A 1034 99.92 10.69 -55.91
N SER A 1035 99.56 10.04 -54.79
CA SER A 1035 98.19 9.56 -54.52
C SER A 1035 97.17 10.67 -54.27
N GLN A 1036 97.63 11.83 -53.78
CA GLN A 1036 96.83 13.04 -53.62
C GLN A 1036 96.63 13.74 -54.98
N ILE A 1037 97.67 13.80 -55.82
CA ILE A 1037 97.58 14.35 -57.18
C ILE A 1037 96.64 13.54 -58.07
N SER A 1038 96.73 12.21 -58.05
CA SER A 1038 95.81 11.34 -58.81
C SER A 1038 94.36 11.38 -58.33
N ALA A 1039 94.15 11.77 -57.06
CA ALA A 1039 92.81 11.94 -56.50
C ALA A 1039 92.15 13.27 -56.88
N LEU A 1040 92.89 14.24 -57.45
CA LEU A 1040 92.27 15.48 -57.94
C LEU A 1040 91.27 15.18 -59.05
N SER A 1041 90.10 15.79 -59.01
CA SER A 1041 89.17 15.72 -60.13
C SER A 1041 89.74 16.42 -61.36
N SER A 1042 89.26 16.03 -62.55
CA SER A 1042 89.62 16.70 -63.79
C SER A 1042 89.41 18.22 -63.70
N ALA A 1043 88.29 18.68 -63.17
CA ALA A 1043 88.05 20.12 -63.00
C ALA A 1043 89.12 20.80 -62.14
N GLN A 1044 89.59 20.15 -61.06
CA GLN A 1044 90.64 20.69 -60.21
C GLN A 1044 91.99 20.78 -60.92
N VAL A 1045 92.36 19.74 -61.67
CA VAL A 1045 93.60 19.75 -62.47
C VAL A 1045 93.53 20.79 -63.59
N GLY A 1046 92.39 20.92 -64.26
CA GLY A 1046 92.18 21.97 -65.27
C GLY A 1046 92.22 23.39 -64.68
N GLY A 1047 91.88 23.54 -63.39
CA GLY A 1047 91.96 24.80 -62.65
C GLY A 1047 93.37 25.19 -62.20
N LEU A 1048 94.37 24.31 -62.34
CA LEU A 1048 95.76 24.61 -62.00
C LEU A 1048 96.32 25.72 -62.90
N LYS A 1049 97.02 26.68 -62.31
CA LYS A 1049 97.82 27.63 -63.08
C LYS A 1049 99.01 26.89 -63.71
N SER A 1050 99.54 27.41 -64.81
CA SER A 1050 100.69 26.80 -65.49
C SER A 1050 101.90 26.64 -64.55
N ASP A 1051 102.16 27.63 -63.69
CA ASP A 1051 103.27 27.57 -62.71
C ASP A 1051 103.01 26.52 -61.61
N GLN A 1052 101.74 26.26 -61.28
CA GLN A 1052 101.34 25.23 -60.33
C GLN A 1052 101.53 23.83 -60.92
N LEU A 1053 101.13 23.62 -62.19
CA LEU A 1053 101.33 22.34 -62.88
C LEU A 1053 102.83 22.08 -63.13
N ALA A 1054 103.60 23.12 -63.45
CA ALA A 1054 105.05 23.03 -63.62
C ALA A 1054 105.81 22.83 -62.31
N SER A 1055 105.20 23.14 -61.16
CA SER A 1055 105.79 22.86 -59.84
C SER A 1055 105.64 21.40 -59.41
N LEU A 1056 104.90 20.59 -60.16
CA LEU A 1056 104.79 19.16 -59.94
C LEU A 1056 106.06 18.45 -60.42
N ASP A 1057 106.50 17.44 -59.66
CA ASP A 1057 107.53 16.54 -60.13
C ASP A 1057 106.97 15.52 -61.15
N THR A 1058 107.87 14.82 -61.85
CA THR A 1058 107.49 13.82 -62.87
C THR A 1058 106.65 12.66 -62.30
N ALA A 1059 106.80 12.33 -61.02
CA ALA A 1059 105.99 11.29 -60.36
C ALA A 1059 104.56 11.77 -60.04
N GLN A 1060 104.39 13.07 -59.80
CA GLN A 1060 103.09 13.72 -59.65
C GLN A 1060 102.41 13.93 -61.00
N VAL A 1061 103.14 14.33 -62.05
CA VAL A 1061 102.58 14.48 -63.41
C VAL A 1061 102.17 13.13 -64.01
N SER A 1062 102.98 12.08 -63.82
CA SER A 1062 102.61 10.71 -64.24
C SER A 1062 101.49 10.07 -63.41
N ALA A 1063 101.13 10.68 -62.26
CA ALA A 1063 99.95 10.27 -61.49
C ALA A 1063 98.65 10.87 -62.04
N LEU A 1064 98.71 11.78 -63.03
CA LEU A 1064 97.53 12.32 -63.69
C LEU A 1064 96.85 11.26 -64.55
N THR A 1065 95.57 11.05 -64.31
CA THR A 1065 94.72 10.16 -65.10
C THR A 1065 94.38 10.77 -66.47
N SER A 1066 93.98 9.92 -67.42
CA SER A 1066 93.53 10.35 -68.75
C SER A 1066 92.42 11.40 -68.69
N SER A 1067 91.50 11.27 -67.73
CA SER A 1067 90.42 12.25 -67.53
C SER A 1067 90.94 13.61 -67.02
N GLN A 1068 91.98 13.63 -66.19
CA GLN A 1068 92.60 14.87 -65.72
C GLN A 1068 93.41 15.54 -66.82
N ILE A 1069 94.11 14.76 -67.64
CA ILE A 1069 94.88 15.24 -68.80
C ILE A 1069 93.96 15.86 -69.85
N ALA A 1070 92.76 15.29 -70.07
CA ALA A 1070 91.83 15.77 -71.09
C ALA A 1070 91.45 17.24 -70.96
N VAL A 1071 91.34 17.72 -69.73
CA VAL A 1071 90.90 19.08 -69.42
C VAL A 1071 92.04 20.09 -69.39
N LEU A 1072 93.29 19.64 -69.49
CA LEU A 1072 94.42 20.53 -69.53
C LEU A 1072 94.34 21.41 -70.79
N SER A 1073 94.48 22.71 -70.57
CA SER A 1073 94.57 23.68 -71.64
C SER A 1073 95.86 23.49 -72.46
N ALA A 1074 95.89 24.06 -73.66
CA ALA A 1074 97.08 24.06 -74.49
C ALA A 1074 98.31 24.64 -73.77
N THR A 1075 98.13 25.64 -72.90
CA THR A 1075 99.24 26.21 -72.11
C THR A 1075 99.71 25.27 -71.00
N GLN A 1076 98.80 24.51 -70.40
CA GLN A 1076 99.14 23.51 -69.40
C GLN A 1076 99.84 22.29 -70.03
N ILE A 1077 99.28 21.72 -71.11
CA ILE A 1077 99.91 20.60 -71.86
C ILE A 1077 101.25 21.00 -72.46
N GLY A 1078 101.35 22.20 -73.06
CA GLY A 1078 102.61 22.72 -73.59
C GLY A 1078 103.63 23.09 -72.51
N GLY A 1079 103.19 23.23 -71.25
CA GLY A 1079 104.06 23.43 -70.08
C GLY A 1079 104.61 22.13 -69.48
N LEU A 1080 104.12 20.97 -69.92
CA LEU A 1080 104.65 19.67 -69.53
C LEU A 1080 105.96 19.41 -70.26
N SER A 1081 106.92 18.80 -69.57
CA SER A 1081 108.17 18.41 -70.19
C SER A 1081 107.95 17.28 -71.19
N THR A 1082 108.94 17.05 -72.07
CA THR A 1082 108.91 15.90 -72.99
C THR A 1082 108.85 14.57 -72.23
N ASP A 1083 109.49 14.51 -71.05
CA ASP A 1083 109.53 13.31 -70.21
C ASP A 1083 108.16 13.06 -69.57
N ASP A 1084 107.45 14.13 -69.20
CA ASP A 1084 106.08 14.04 -68.70
C ASP A 1084 105.13 13.47 -69.77
N ILE A 1085 105.13 14.02 -71.01
CA ILE A 1085 104.25 13.53 -72.07
C ILE A 1085 104.63 12.11 -72.53
N ALA A 1086 105.92 11.74 -72.48
CA ALA A 1086 106.37 10.40 -72.82
C ALA A 1086 105.83 9.33 -71.85
N THR A 1087 105.48 9.72 -70.62
CA THR A 1087 104.87 8.80 -69.65
C THR A 1087 103.39 8.52 -69.92
N PHE A 1088 102.76 9.24 -70.86
CA PHE A 1088 101.33 9.09 -71.14
C PHE A 1088 101.04 7.78 -71.89
N THR A 1089 100.08 7.05 -71.34
CA THR A 1089 99.45 5.90 -71.97
C THR A 1089 98.67 6.31 -73.23
N THR A 1090 98.31 5.33 -74.07
CA THR A 1090 97.51 5.55 -75.27
C THR A 1090 96.18 6.26 -74.97
N ASP A 1091 95.57 5.94 -73.83
CA ASP A 1091 94.31 6.55 -73.39
C ASP A 1091 94.52 7.99 -72.91
N GLU A 1092 95.65 8.30 -72.27
CA GLU A 1092 96.01 9.66 -71.82
C GLU A 1092 96.31 10.59 -72.99
N LEU A 1093 97.02 10.12 -74.01
CA LEU A 1093 97.25 10.87 -75.25
C LEU A 1093 95.96 11.06 -76.05
N ALA A 1094 95.13 10.01 -76.15
CA ALA A 1094 93.80 10.11 -76.74
C ALA A 1094 92.88 11.09 -76.00
N ALA A 1095 93.16 11.36 -74.71
CA ALA A 1095 92.41 12.33 -73.93
C ALA A 1095 92.79 13.78 -74.25
N ILE A 1096 94.00 14.06 -74.76
CA ILE A 1096 94.47 15.42 -75.05
C ILE A 1096 93.56 16.09 -76.08
N ASN A 1097 92.84 17.14 -75.69
CA ASN A 1097 91.94 17.81 -76.61
C ASN A 1097 92.66 18.35 -77.86
N THR A 1098 91.94 18.44 -78.96
CA THR A 1098 92.46 18.83 -80.29
C THR A 1098 93.25 20.15 -80.29
N LYS A 1099 92.85 21.12 -79.47
CA LYS A 1099 93.51 22.42 -79.35
C LYS A 1099 94.82 22.34 -78.57
N ALA A 1100 94.89 21.49 -77.55
CA ALA A 1100 96.11 21.22 -76.79
C ALA A 1100 97.06 20.30 -77.55
N LEU A 1101 96.56 19.38 -78.37
CA LEU A 1101 97.40 18.53 -79.22
C LEU A 1101 98.22 19.34 -80.23
N ALA A 1102 97.65 20.43 -80.76
CA ALA A 1102 98.37 21.36 -81.63
C ALA A 1102 99.48 22.15 -80.89
N SER A 1103 99.43 22.25 -79.56
CA SER A 1103 100.48 22.89 -78.75
C SER A 1103 101.65 21.97 -78.41
N LEU A 1104 101.51 20.67 -78.67
CA LEU A 1104 102.62 19.74 -78.56
C LEU A 1104 103.67 20.04 -79.62
N SER A 1105 104.93 20.03 -79.18
CA SER A 1105 106.05 20.20 -80.09
C SER A 1105 106.05 19.13 -81.19
N THR A 1106 106.61 19.44 -82.36
CA THR A 1106 106.75 18.46 -83.45
C THR A 1106 107.58 17.25 -83.02
N SER A 1107 108.54 17.43 -82.09
CA SER A 1107 109.28 16.32 -81.48
C SER A 1107 108.40 15.43 -80.60
N THR A 1108 107.45 16.01 -79.87
CA THR A 1108 106.49 15.23 -79.08
C THR A 1108 105.57 14.41 -79.99
N ILE A 1109 105.04 14.99 -81.07
CA ILE A 1109 104.16 14.26 -82.00
C ILE A 1109 104.92 13.19 -82.80
N ALA A 1110 106.13 13.50 -83.28
CA ALA A 1110 106.96 12.54 -84.00
C ALA A 1110 107.45 11.39 -83.09
N GLY A 1111 107.62 11.66 -81.79
CA GLY A 1111 108.01 10.68 -80.77
C GLY A 1111 106.89 9.74 -80.34
N LEU A 1112 105.65 9.93 -80.82
CA LEU A 1112 104.54 9.04 -80.50
C LEU A 1112 104.71 7.68 -81.21
N GLU A 1113 104.51 6.61 -80.45
CA GLU A 1113 104.42 5.27 -81.02
C GLU A 1113 103.20 5.15 -81.94
N SER A 1114 103.23 4.23 -82.92
CA SER A 1114 102.09 4.04 -83.83
C SER A 1114 100.79 3.72 -83.09
N SER A 1115 100.86 3.00 -81.96
CA SER A 1115 99.72 2.72 -81.08
C SER A 1115 99.14 4.00 -80.44
N GLN A 1116 100.02 4.89 -79.96
CA GLN A 1116 99.65 6.20 -79.39
C GLN A 1116 99.06 7.13 -80.45
N LEU A 1117 99.58 7.09 -81.69
CA LEU A 1117 99.06 7.90 -82.79
C LEU A 1117 97.70 7.39 -83.29
N VAL A 1118 97.50 6.06 -83.38
CA VAL A 1118 96.21 5.46 -83.75
C VAL A 1118 95.15 5.69 -82.68
N ALA A 1119 95.55 5.83 -81.42
CA ALA A 1119 94.63 6.19 -80.34
C ALA A 1119 94.05 7.60 -80.47
N LEU A 1120 94.65 8.50 -81.28
CA LEU A 1120 94.09 9.82 -81.54
C LEU A 1120 92.74 9.71 -82.25
N SER A 1121 91.71 10.38 -81.76
CA SER A 1121 90.45 10.44 -82.48
C SER A 1121 90.60 11.10 -83.86
N LYS A 1122 89.62 10.84 -84.75
CA LYS A 1122 89.50 11.51 -86.05
C LYS A 1122 89.68 13.03 -85.96
N ALA A 1123 89.08 13.65 -84.94
CA ALA A 1123 89.16 15.10 -84.72
C ALA A 1123 90.55 15.54 -84.24
N GLN A 1124 91.24 14.73 -83.44
CA GLN A 1124 92.63 14.97 -83.03
C GLN A 1124 93.59 14.85 -84.21
N VAL A 1125 93.41 13.85 -85.07
CA VAL A 1125 94.17 13.72 -86.32
C VAL A 1125 93.90 14.93 -87.23
N ALA A 1126 92.64 15.36 -87.38
CA ALA A 1126 92.28 16.56 -88.14
C ALA A 1126 92.82 17.87 -87.55
N ALA A 1127 93.12 17.88 -86.24
CA ALA A 1127 93.65 19.04 -85.53
C ALA A 1127 95.18 19.08 -85.48
N LEU A 1128 95.86 17.99 -85.87
CA LEU A 1128 97.29 18.05 -86.12
C LEU A 1128 97.55 19.11 -87.17
N THR A 1129 98.47 20.02 -86.88
CA THR A 1129 98.90 21.02 -87.85
C THR A 1129 99.47 20.32 -89.08
N THR A 1130 99.44 20.96 -90.26
CA THR A 1130 100.05 20.40 -91.47
C THR A 1130 101.53 20.06 -91.26
N THR A 1131 102.23 20.78 -90.37
CA THR A 1131 103.60 20.47 -89.96
C THR A 1131 103.68 19.19 -89.13
N GLN A 1132 102.77 18.98 -88.18
CA GLN A 1132 102.69 17.74 -87.40
C GLN A 1132 102.30 16.53 -88.28
N VAL A 1133 101.40 16.69 -89.27
CA VAL A 1133 101.02 15.61 -90.21
C VAL A 1133 102.14 15.27 -91.19
N ALA A 1134 102.82 16.28 -91.73
CA ALA A 1134 103.94 16.06 -92.67
C ALA A 1134 105.13 15.33 -92.02
N THR A 1135 105.25 15.36 -90.70
CA THR A 1135 106.30 14.62 -89.96
C THR A 1135 105.93 13.18 -89.66
N LEU A 1136 104.70 12.74 -89.96
CA LEU A 1136 104.29 11.36 -89.73
C LEU A 1136 104.94 10.43 -90.77
N ALA A 1137 105.47 9.32 -90.31
CA ALA A 1137 106.00 8.27 -91.19
C ALA A 1137 104.88 7.62 -92.01
N SER A 1138 105.23 7.02 -93.15
CA SER A 1138 104.26 6.30 -94.00
C SER A 1138 103.55 5.16 -93.26
N SER A 1139 104.25 4.50 -92.32
CA SER A 1139 103.66 3.49 -91.42
C SER A 1139 102.68 4.09 -90.41
N GLN A 1140 102.95 5.28 -89.89
CA GLN A 1140 102.05 6.03 -89.01
C GLN A 1140 100.79 6.47 -89.77
N ILE A 1141 100.91 6.98 -91.00
CA ILE A 1141 99.75 7.34 -91.84
C ILE A 1141 98.93 6.11 -92.25
N GLY A 1142 99.58 5.04 -92.72
CA GLY A 1142 98.88 3.81 -93.10
C GLY A 1142 98.24 3.09 -91.91
N SER A 1143 98.74 3.31 -90.68
CA SER A 1143 98.12 2.76 -89.47
C SER A 1143 96.88 3.51 -89.02
N LEU A 1144 96.65 4.73 -89.53
CA LEU A 1144 95.41 5.46 -89.27
C LEU A 1144 94.23 4.60 -89.75
N THR A 1145 93.11 4.72 -89.07
CA THR A 1145 91.86 4.09 -89.49
C THR A 1145 91.30 4.80 -90.73
N THR A 1146 90.44 4.12 -91.49
CA THR A 1146 89.70 4.73 -92.62
C THR A 1146 89.04 6.04 -92.19
N GLU A 1147 88.44 5.98 -91.01
CA GLU A 1147 87.84 7.07 -90.30
C GLU A 1147 88.77 8.25 -89.98
N GLN A 1148 89.98 8.00 -89.45
CA GLN A 1148 90.98 9.06 -89.18
C GLN A 1148 91.49 9.68 -90.49
N VAL A 1149 91.68 8.88 -91.54
CA VAL A 1149 92.09 9.38 -92.87
C VAL A 1149 90.99 10.23 -93.51
N GLY A 1150 89.73 9.78 -93.47
CA GLY A 1150 88.59 10.56 -93.95
C GLY A 1150 88.39 11.87 -93.19
N ALA A 1151 88.95 12.01 -92.00
CA ALA A 1151 88.90 13.24 -91.22
C ALA A 1151 90.05 14.21 -91.49
N LEU A 1152 91.12 13.78 -92.18
CA LEU A 1152 92.20 14.68 -92.60
C LEU A 1152 91.63 15.80 -93.45
N THR A 1153 91.76 17.05 -93.03
CA THR A 1153 91.31 18.18 -93.84
C THR A 1153 91.93 18.14 -95.24
N ALA A 1154 91.29 18.76 -96.23
CA ALA A 1154 91.86 18.84 -97.58
C ALA A 1154 93.31 19.35 -97.58
N ALA A 1155 93.65 20.32 -96.71
CA ALA A 1155 95.03 20.79 -96.54
C ALA A 1155 95.97 19.72 -95.96
N GLN A 1156 95.50 18.90 -95.01
CA GLN A 1156 96.27 17.78 -94.49
C GLN A 1156 96.42 16.66 -95.53
N VAL A 1157 95.39 16.36 -96.33
CA VAL A 1157 95.44 15.39 -97.45
C VAL A 1157 96.38 15.86 -98.55
N THR A 1158 96.36 17.15 -98.92
CA THR A 1158 97.35 17.73 -99.83
C THR A 1158 98.76 17.71 -99.23
N SER A 1159 98.89 17.80 -97.89
CA SER A 1159 100.19 17.68 -97.21
C SER A 1159 100.69 16.24 -97.09
N LEU A 1160 99.86 15.23 -97.45
CA LEU A 1160 100.32 13.85 -97.54
C LEU A 1160 101.30 13.73 -98.69
N THR A 1161 102.42 13.08 -98.41
CA THR A 1161 103.34 12.65 -99.45
C THR A 1161 102.67 11.62 -100.36
N THR A 1162 103.16 11.45 -101.58
CA THR A 1162 102.68 10.38 -102.48
C THR A 1162 102.80 8.99 -101.82
N ASP A 1163 103.86 8.77 -101.04
CA ASP A 1163 104.05 7.54 -100.25
C ASP A 1163 102.95 7.37 -99.20
N ALA A 1164 102.56 8.44 -98.53
CA ALA A 1164 101.46 8.43 -97.58
C ALA A 1164 100.10 8.19 -98.28
N VAL A 1165 99.89 8.69 -99.50
CA VAL A 1165 98.67 8.41 -100.32
C VAL A 1165 98.63 6.95 -100.79
N THR A 1166 99.76 6.39 -101.24
CA THR A 1166 99.84 4.96 -101.58
C THR A 1166 99.65 4.05 -100.36
N GLY A 1167 100.04 4.54 -99.17
CA GLY A 1167 99.83 3.85 -97.91
C GLY A 1167 98.37 3.79 -97.46
N LEU A 1168 97.46 4.50 -98.14
CA LEU A 1168 96.03 4.44 -97.84
C LEU A 1168 95.43 3.12 -98.35
N GLY A 1169 94.62 2.45 -97.54
CA GLY A 1169 93.79 1.35 -98.01
C GLY A 1169 92.66 1.84 -98.94
N SER A 1170 92.13 0.95 -99.79
CA SER A 1170 90.96 1.21 -100.65
C SER A 1170 89.76 1.71 -99.87
N SER A 1171 89.51 1.15 -98.68
CA SER A 1171 88.48 1.62 -97.75
C SER A 1171 88.81 2.97 -97.08
N GLN A 1172 90.08 3.40 -97.02
CA GLN A 1172 90.47 4.72 -96.50
C GLN A 1172 90.32 5.81 -97.57
N VAL A 1173 90.58 5.47 -98.84
CA VAL A 1173 90.32 6.38 -99.97
C VAL A 1173 88.83 6.55 -100.20
N ALA A 1174 88.04 5.48 -100.11
CA ALA A 1174 86.59 5.51 -100.26
C ALA A 1174 85.89 6.54 -99.36
N VAL A 1175 86.44 6.79 -98.16
CA VAL A 1175 85.86 7.71 -97.18
C VAL A 1175 86.39 9.14 -97.28
N LEU A 1176 87.35 9.43 -98.18
CA LEU A 1176 87.76 10.80 -98.46
C LEU A 1176 86.58 11.54 -99.10
N THR A 1177 86.12 12.61 -98.48
CA THR A 1177 85.05 13.44 -99.03
C THR A 1177 85.38 13.93 -100.44
N ALA A 1178 84.33 14.24 -101.21
CA ALA A 1178 84.42 14.92 -102.49
C ALA A 1178 85.45 16.08 -102.51
N ASN A 1179 85.47 16.92 -101.46
CA ASN A 1179 86.45 18.01 -101.36
C ASN A 1179 87.89 17.52 -101.13
N GLN A 1180 88.10 16.45 -100.36
CA GLN A 1180 89.42 15.86 -100.16
C GLN A 1180 89.91 15.15 -101.42
N ILE A 1181 89.03 14.43 -102.14
CA ILE A 1181 89.33 13.83 -103.45
C ILE A 1181 89.60 14.91 -104.49
N ALA A 1182 88.79 15.97 -104.56
CA ALA A 1182 89.04 17.11 -105.44
C ALA A 1182 90.33 17.86 -105.07
N ALA A 1183 90.73 17.84 -103.79
CA ALA A 1183 91.99 18.42 -103.32
C ALA A 1183 93.21 17.50 -103.55
N LEU A 1184 93.00 16.24 -103.94
CA LEU A 1184 94.10 15.41 -104.42
C LEU A 1184 94.67 16.05 -105.67
N SER A 1185 95.98 16.26 -105.67
CA SER A 1185 96.69 16.61 -106.89
C SER A 1185 96.52 15.50 -107.93
N SER A 1186 96.70 15.80 -109.22
CA SER A 1186 96.63 14.77 -110.27
C SER A 1186 97.58 13.60 -110.02
N GLY A 1187 98.75 13.86 -109.40
CA GLY A 1187 99.69 12.79 -109.01
C GLY A 1187 99.23 11.97 -107.79
N GLN A 1188 98.39 12.54 -106.92
CA GLN A 1188 97.75 11.79 -105.84
C GLN A 1188 96.52 11.00 -106.36
N VAL A 1189 95.82 11.46 -107.41
CA VAL A 1189 94.73 10.69 -108.06
C VAL A 1189 95.28 9.56 -108.92
N GLU A 1190 96.36 9.79 -109.67
CA GLU A 1190 97.07 8.74 -110.42
C GLU A 1190 97.69 7.68 -109.49
N ALA A 1191 98.05 8.06 -108.26
CA ALA A 1191 98.52 7.12 -107.25
C ALA A 1191 97.40 6.25 -106.66
N LEU A 1192 96.13 6.50 -107.01
CA LEU A 1192 95.04 5.63 -106.61
C LEU A 1192 95.10 4.35 -107.43
N ASN A 1193 95.16 3.21 -106.76
CA ASN A 1193 95.03 1.92 -107.40
C ASN A 1193 93.56 1.64 -107.75
N SER A 1194 93.32 0.69 -108.64
CA SER A 1194 91.97 0.42 -109.16
C SER A 1194 90.96 0.02 -108.08
N ASP A 1195 91.41 -0.55 -106.95
CA ASP A 1195 90.53 -0.83 -105.80
C ASP A 1195 90.16 0.44 -105.01
N GLN A 1196 91.09 1.39 -104.88
CA GLN A 1196 90.85 2.71 -104.29
C GLN A 1196 89.94 3.55 -105.20
N VAL A 1197 90.13 3.46 -106.52
CA VAL A 1197 89.34 4.18 -107.52
C VAL A 1197 87.92 3.64 -107.63
N ALA A 1198 87.73 2.32 -107.70
CA ALA A 1198 86.41 1.71 -107.74
C ALA A 1198 85.61 1.94 -106.45
N ALA A 1199 86.28 2.33 -105.36
CA ALA A 1199 85.64 2.67 -104.10
C ALA A 1199 85.23 4.15 -104.01
N LEU A 1200 85.48 4.97 -105.05
CA LEU A 1200 84.97 6.33 -105.13
C LEU A 1200 83.45 6.30 -105.32
N THR A 1201 82.75 7.03 -104.49
CA THR A 1201 81.30 7.15 -104.55
C THR A 1201 80.87 8.17 -105.61
N SER A 1202 79.61 8.09 -106.03
CA SER A 1202 78.94 9.04 -106.94
C SER A 1202 79.26 10.50 -106.67
N SER A 1203 79.32 10.89 -105.38
CA SER A 1203 79.58 12.27 -104.97
C SER A 1203 81.06 12.65 -105.11
N GLN A 1204 81.98 11.75 -104.76
CA GLN A 1204 83.42 11.95 -104.99
C GLN A 1204 83.71 12.02 -106.48
N ILE A 1205 83.10 11.13 -107.26
CA ILE A 1205 83.17 11.11 -108.72
C ILE A 1205 82.60 12.41 -109.31
N GLY A 1206 81.43 12.84 -108.86
CA GLY A 1206 80.81 14.09 -109.30
C GLY A 1206 81.64 15.33 -109.00
N SER A 1207 82.50 15.26 -107.98
CA SER A 1207 83.43 16.32 -107.60
C SER A 1207 84.78 16.26 -108.31
N LEU A 1208 85.07 15.18 -109.05
CA LEU A 1208 86.26 15.10 -109.87
C LEU A 1208 86.21 16.25 -110.88
N SER A 1209 87.33 16.96 -110.97
CA SER A 1209 87.55 17.85 -112.09
C SER A 1209 87.67 17.03 -113.38
N SER A 1210 87.50 17.67 -114.54
CA SER A 1210 87.74 17.00 -115.82
C SER A 1210 89.15 16.40 -115.92
N THR A 1211 90.14 17.01 -115.24
CA THR A 1211 91.53 16.51 -115.21
C THR A 1211 91.68 15.29 -114.31
N GLN A 1212 90.98 15.27 -113.17
CA GLN A 1212 91.01 14.11 -112.27
C GLN A 1212 90.20 12.95 -112.85
N LEU A 1213 89.09 13.21 -113.55
CA LEU A 1213 88.32 12.19 -114.27
C LEU A 1213 89.10 11.64 -115.47
N ALA A 1214 89.80 12.51 -116.22
CA ALA A 1214 90.68 12.08 -117.30
C ALA A 1214 91.96 11.36 -116.81
N ALA A 1215 92.32 11.51 -115.54
CA ALA A 1215 93.41 10.76 -114.92
C ALA A 1215 93.00 9.32 -114.56
N MET A 1216 91.70 9.00 -114.64
CA MET A 1216 91.19 7.65 -114.44
C MET A 1216 91.29 6.86 -115.73
N SER A 1217 91.56 5.57 -115.62
CA SER A 1217 91.49 4.66 -116.77
C SER A 1217 90.04 4.41 -117.18
N SER A 1218 89.80 4.06 -118.44
CA SER A 1218 88.45 3.71 -118.93
C SER A 1218 87.84 2.53 -118.17
N ASP A 1219 88.67 1.59 -117.72
CA ASP A 1219 88.24 0.47 -116.87
C ASP A 1219 87.74 0.97 -115.51
N GLU A 1220 88.41 1.97 -114.93
CA GLU A 1220 87.98 2.61 -113.69
C GLU A 1220 86.68 3.41 -113.87
N VAL A 1221 86.52 4.14 -114.99
CA VAL A 1221 85.27 4.89 -115.27
C VAL A 1221 84.08 3.95 -115.51
N ALA A 1222 84.29 2.79 -116.15
CA ALA A 1222 83.24 1.79 -116.38
C ALA A 1222 82.71 1.15 -115.08
N THR A 1223 83.47 1.21 -113.99
CA THR A 1223 83.00 0.72 -112.68
C THR A 1223 81.92 1.59 -112.06
N PHE A 1224 81.71 2.80 -112.58
CA PHE A 1224 80.76 3.76 -112.02
C PHE A 1224 79.33 3.30 -112.21
N LEU A 1225 78.58 3.13 -111.14
CA LEU A 1225 77.18 2.76 -111.20
C LEU A 1225 76.32 3.80 -111.93
N THR A 1226 75.09 3.41 -112.29
CA THR A 1226 74.13 4.28 -112.99
C THR A 1226 74.00 5.65 -112.35
N ASP A 1227 73.99 5.68 -111.03
CA ASP A 1227 73.79 6.86 -110.21
C ASP A 1227 75.06 7.71 -110.16
N GLU A 1228 76.22 7.08 -110.31
CA GLU A 1228 77.56 7.67 -110.33
C GLU A 1228 77.83 8.34 -111.66
N ILE A 1229 77.44 7.69 -112.75
CA ILE A 1229 77.38 8.27 -114.09
C ILE A 1229 76.43 9.48 -114.10
N ALA A 1230 75.24 9.35 -113.53
CA ALA A 1230 74.31 10.47 -113.37
C ALA A 1230 74.84 11.59 -112.47
N ALA A 1231 75.79 11.29 -111.57
CA ALA A 1231 76.42 12.24 -110.70
C ALA A 1231 77.65 12.93 -111.30
N ILE A 1232 78.21 12.44 -112.42
CA ILE A 1232 79.31 13.11 -113.13
C ILE A 1232 78.86 14.52 -113.48
N SER A 1233 79.51 15.52 -112.88
CA SER A 1233 79.09 16.90 -113.12
C SER A 1233 79.27 17.26 -114.58
N THR A 1234 78.44 18.16 -115.09
CA THR A 1234 78.51 18.59 -116.50
C THR A 1234 79.87 19.19 -116.89
N LYS A 1235 80.65 19.66 -115.91
CA LYS A 1235 82.05 20.09 -116.10
C LYS A 1235 83.01 18.92 -116.24
N ALA A 1236 82.78 17.85 -115.48
CA ALA A 1236 83.59 16.64 -115.50
C ALA A 1236 83.31 15.77 -116.73
N LEU A 1237 82.10 15.86 -117.33
CA LEU A 1237 81.74 15.12 -118.56
C LEU A 1237 82.70 15.33 -119.74
N ALA A 1238 83.38 16.48 -119.83
CA ALA A 1238 84.40 16.69 -120.84
C ALA A 1238 85.59 15.71 -120.71
N GLY A 1239 85.78 15.15 -119.51
CA GLY A 1239 86.74 14.10 -119.22
C GLY A 1239 86.25 12.68 -119.54
N LEU A 1240 84.98 12.47 -119.88
CA LEU A 1240 84.52 11.18 -120.42
C LEU A 1240 84.91 11.06 -121.89
N SER A 1241 85.69 10.06 -122.23
CA SER A 1241 85.90 9.68 -123.61
C SER A 1241 84.64 9.04 -124.23
N THR A 1242 84.57 8.95 -125.55
CA THR A 1242 83.51 8.18 -126.21
C THR A 1242 83.56 6.70 -125.86
N ASP A 1243 84.75 6.19 -125.50
CA ASP A 1243 84.96 4.80 -125.06
C ASP A 1243 84.42 4.60 -123.65
N ASP A 1244 84.65 5.56 -122.76
CA ASP A 1244 84.05 5.57 -121.43
C ASP A 1244 82.52 5.56 -121.53
N ILE A 1245 81.91 6.25 -122.51
CA ILE A 1245 80.45 6.23 -122.73
C ILE A 1245 79.99 4.92 -123.36
N ALA A 1246 80.69 4.41 -124.37
CA ALA A 1246 80.33 3.15 -125.02
C ALA A 1246 80.43 1.94 -124.06
N GLY A 1247 81.32 2.01 -123.08
CA GLY A 1247 81.50 1.00 -122.04
C GLY A 1247 80.38 0.98 -121.00
N LEU A 1248 79.49 1.96 -120.99
CA LEU A 1248 78.38 2.02 -120.04
C LEU A 1248 77.27 1.05 -120.45
N ALA A 1249 76.71 0.36 -119.47
CA ALA A 1249 75.55 -0.50 -119.65
C ALA A 1249 74.28 0.34 -119.92
N SER A 1250 73.27 -0.29 -120.54
CA SER A 1250 72.03 0.41 -120.97
C SER A 1250 71.36 1.19 -119.83
N ASN A 1251 71.43 0.68 -118.59
CA ASN A 1251 70.93 1.39 -117.40
C ASN A 1251 71.79 2.61 -117.01
N GLN A 1252 73.12 2.58 -117.20
CA GLN A 1252 74.04 3.70 -116.93
C GLN A 1252 73.89 4.79 -117.99
N LEU A 1253 73.66 4.38 -119.23
CA LEU A 1253 73.34 5.26 -120.36
C LEU A 1253 71.97 5.94 -120.18
N GLU A 1254 70.96 5.22 -119.70
CA GLU A 1254 69.64 5.79 -119.34
C GLU A 1254 69.71 6.76 -118.16
N ALA A 1255 70.69 6.60 -117.28
CA ALA A 1255 70.86 7.43 -116.10
C ALA A 1255 71.43 8.83 -116.40
N PHE A 1256 71.97 9.09 -117.59
CA PHE A 1256 72.32 10.46 -117.99
C PHE A 1256 71.10 11.37 -117.93
N THR A 1257 71.20 12.38 -117.08
CA THR A 1257 70.14 13.37 -116.92
C THR A 1257 70.03 14.22 -118.17
N SER A 1258 68.84 14.77 -118.45
CA SER A 1258 68.64 15.66 -119.60
C SER A 1258 69.60 16.85 -119.63
N GLN A 1259 70.08 17.31 -118.47
CA GLN A 1259 71.09 18.35 -118.35
C GLN A 1259 72.50 17.86 -118.72
N GLN A 1260 72.88 16.65 -118.32
CA GLN A 1260 74.14 16.03 -118.74
C GLN A 1260 74.12 15.70 -120.24
N VAL A 1261 73.03 15.12 -120.78
CA VAL A 1261 72.90 14.87 -122.22
C VAL A 1261 73.00 16.15 -123.04
N SER A 1262 72.43 17.26 -122.57
CA SER A 1262 72.55 18.55 -123.26
C SER A 1262 73.93 19.21 -123.13
N SER A 1263 74.79 18.69 -122.24
CA SER A 1263 76.18 19.14 -122.08
C SER A 1263 77.23 18.15 -122.60
N LEU A 1264 76.81 16.98 -123.07
CA LEU A 1264 77.63 16.11 -123.90
C LEU A 1264 77.90 16.79 -125.25
N ASN A 1265 79.11 16.63 -125.77
CA ASN A 1265 79.42 17.08 -127.12
C ASN A 1265 78.70 16.20 -128.17
N ALA A 1266 78.68 16.60 -129.45
CA ALA A 1266 77.93 15.89 -130.48
C ALA A 1266 78.28 14.40 -130.60
N ASP A 1267 79.55 14.03 -130.36
CA ASP A 1267 80.03 12.64 -130.43
C ASP A 1267 79.60 11.83 -129.21
N GLN A 1268 79.76 12.42 -128.02
CA GLN A 1268 79.28 11.84 -126.77
C GLN A 1268 77.75 11.68 -126.77
N VAL A 1269 77.00 12.62 -127.38
CA VAL A 1269 75.54 12.49 -127.58
C VAL A 1269 75.21 11.38 -128.58
N ALA A 1270 75.93 11.30 -129.70
CA ALA A 1270 75.74 10.23 -130.68
C ALA A 1270 76.01 8.85 -130.05
N ALA A 1271 77.09 8.73 -129.28
CA ALA A 1271 77.43 7.54 -128.50
C ALA A 1271 76.32 7.20 -127.50
N LEU A 1272 75.80 8.19 -126.78
CA LEU A 1272 74.70 7.99 -125.85
C LEU A 1272 73.39 7.54 -126.54
N ILE A 1273 73.03 8.10 -127.70
CA ILE A 1273 71.84 7.67 -128.46
C ILE A 1273 72.02 6.24 -128.99
N ALA A 1274 73.19 5.94 -129.57
CA ALA A 1274 73.50 4.63 -130.13
C ALA A 1274 73.43 3.53 -129.08
N ALA A 1275 73.81 3.87 -127.86
CA ALA A 1275 73.85 2.92 -126.76
C ALA A 1275 72.51 2.84 -125.99
N ARG A 1276 71.56 3.79 -126.15
CA ARG A 1276 70.21 3.74 -125.51
C ARG A 1276 69.15 2.91 -126.23
N TYR A 1277 69.30 2.60 -127.52
CA TYR A 1277 68.39 1.68 -128.23
C TYR A 1277 68.92 0.23 -128.25
N GLN A 1278 69.89 -0.09 -127.37
CA GLN A 1278 70.50 -1.39 -127.15
C GLN A 1278 70.35 -1.82 -125.70
#